data_AF-A0A0C7R232-F1
#
_entry.id   AF-A0A0C7R232-F1
#
_cell.length_a   1.000
_cell.length_b   1.000
_cell.length_c   1.000
_cell.angle_alpha   90.00
_cell.angle_beta   90.00
_cell.angle_gamma   90.00
#
_symmetry.space_group_name_H-M   'P 1'
#
loop_
_entity.id
_entity.type
_entity.pdbx_description
1 polymer ?
#
loop_
_entity_poly.entity_id
_entity_poly.type
_entity_poly.pdbx_seq_one_letter_code
_entity_poly.pdbx_strand_id
1 'polypeptide(L)'
;MHKKLISSVLLGSILMTPIYAYANPKLSDISGHWAKKEINQFISSGYVNGYEDNTFRPDNSITRAEFVKLVNKYFGFNNKEAIKFSDININDWYYNDICIASKAGYINGYEDKTFKPDKTITREEVSKILISIKNKQDNVYDKLNKYPDKSKVSNWAKPYVEGAIEQGYLKGNDLGLLNPTNNITRAESITILSRVVKAKPEIKKEVKNEAPVITSKENLTLEVGQKFDTSMLNVKVSDKEDKNLDVKYKGKVNTDLAGDYTITITATDSKGLTTTKKVTVVVKAKPEIKKEVKNEAPVITSKENLTLEVGQKFDTSMLNVKVSDKEDKNLDVKYKGKVNTDLAGDYTITITATDSKGLTTTKKVTVVVKAKPEIKKEIKNEPPIITAKNLTIKQGDKFKYSMLNAQAKDTEGKDISKYIVYSGKVNVSKEGEYPIVLTVKDSKGSTNSMTIKVIVESINKLMLQKILDDKTSNVKVHKNDHGTIESYDVFSKGVTPPSDDDYTILNLAGYTIPVTPYKPGMGWYDANKVLNGAGDDYLCSGAAAANMLNWWMDQNSDYINKYLDLHGENSTCINKEFGISQNTTISNFRKNPDDLFRYITKCFGNRNNKGIYADRTLFWFLNGHDLNYILPLNKTDARGGFFPDVFNDYSSIIGHTIGSYFSGLNYSLLDNLYHNKGIGISHQTPFGSSHIISLWGAKFDTNGNLLGVFVTDSNDGQKLIDEKSHNTYGMIYMNVVKEVNTGKARLTNKVTPNGNVGAPVLDLYTLDTGKSIWENYFKSINSKS
;
A
#
# COMPACT_ATOMS: atom_id res chain seq x y z
N MET A 1 46.13 -42.42 27.17
CA MET A 1 46.48 -40.99 27.05
C MET A 1 45.96 -40.45 25.73
N HIS A 2 44.77 -39.83 25.72
CA HIS A 2 44.26 -39.10 24.55
C HIS A 2 43.98 -37.66 24.97
N LYS A 3 44.84 -36.74 24.51
CA LYS A 3 44.68 -35.30 24.68
C LYS A 3 43.54 -34.81 23.79
N LYS A 4 42.48 -34.28 24.40
CA LYS A 4 41.50 -33.43 23.72
C LYS A 4 42.10 -32.03 23.57
N LEU A 5 42.28 -31.57 22.34
CA LEU A 5 42.49 -30.15 22.03
C LEU A 5 41.19 -29.61 21.45
N ILE A 6 40.59 -28.68 22.19
CA ILE A 6 39.47 -27.86 21.75
C ILE A 6 40.07 -26.77 20.87
N SER A 7 39.74 -26.75 19.58
CA SER A 7 40.05 -25.64 18.68
C SER A 7 38.75 -24.94 18.32
N SER A 8 38.53 -23.79 18.96
CA SER A 8 37.50 -22.81 18.63
C SER A 8 37.87 -22.09 17.33
N VAL A 9 37.15 -22.37 16.24
CA VAL A 9 37.22 -21.58 15.01
C VAL A 9 36.22 -20.44 15.13
N LEU A 10 36.76 -19.23 15.28
CA LEU A 10 36.05 -17.96 15.23
C LEU A 10 35.67 -17.68 13.76
N LEU A 11 34.39 -17.87 13.39
CA LEU A 11 33.90 -17.48 12.07
C LEU A 11 33.67 -15.96 12.06
N GLY A 12 34.66 -15.21 11.58
CA GLY A 12 34.50 -13.80 11.24
C GLY A 12 33.67 -13.65 9.97
N SER A 13 32.36 -13.43 10.11
CA SER A 13 31.49 -13.04 9.00
C SER A 13 31.78 -11.58 8.62
N ILE A 14 32.63 -11.39 7.61
CA ILE A 14 32.79 -10.12 6.91
C ILE A 14 31.47 -9.87 6.16
N LEU A 15 30.66 -8.94 6.67
CA LEU A 15 29.54 -8.35 5.96
C LEU A 15 30.10 -7.60 4.73
N MET A 16 30.17 -8.30 3.60
CA MET A 16 30.35 -7.67 2.30
C MET A 16 29.03 -6.96 1.98
N THR A 17 28.99 -5.63 2.14
CA THR A 17 27.91 -4.83 1.57
C THR A 17 28.02 -4.93 0.05
N PRO A 18 27.03 -5.47 -0.68
CA PRO A 18 27.05 -5.41 -2.13
C PRO A 18 26.95 -3.94 -2.52
N ILE A 19 28.04 -3.41 -3.06
CA ILE A 19 27.99 -2.16 -3.81
C ILE A 19 27.21 -2.50 -5.08
N TYR A 20 25.93 -2.14 -5.12
CA TYR A 20 25.12 -2.25 -6.32
C TYR A 20 25.69 -1.33 -7.38
N ALA A 21 26.38 -1.91 -8.36
CA ALA A 21 26.56 -1.28 -9.64
C ALA A 21 25.16 -1.27 -10.30
N TYR A 22 24.49 -0.12 -10.31
CA TYR A 22 23.32 0.10 -11.15
C TYR A 22 23.74 -0.17 -12.60
N ALA A 23 23.30 -1.30 -13.16
CA ALA A 23 23.45 -1.54 -14.59
C ALA A 23 22.69 -0.43 -15.31
N ASN A 24 23.43 0.44 -16.00
CA ASN A 24 22.87 1.59 -16.69
C ASN A 24 21.93 1.06 -17.79
N PRO A 25 20.60 1.30 -17.74
CA PRO A 25 19.69 0.77 -18.74
C PRO A 25 20.11 1.30 -20.11
N LYS A 26 20.23 0.40 -21.10
CA LYS A 26 20.64 0.76 -22.45
C LYS A 26 19.49 1.48 -23.16
N LEU A 27 19.34 2.77 -22.88
CA LEU A 27 18.32 3.62 -23.47
C LEU A 27 18.57 3.84 -24.97
N SER A 28 17.58 3.56 -25.79
CA SER A 28 17.68 3.51 -27.26
C SER A 28 17.69 4.89 -27.91
N ASP A 29 17.05 5.89 -27.28
CA ASP A 29 16.71 7.19 -27.85
C ASP A 29 17.59 8.35 -27.35
N ILE A 30 18.60 8.07 -26.54
CA ILE A 30 19.57 9.08 -26.07
C ILE A 30 20.94 8.95 -26.76
N SER A 31 21.08 8.04 -27.73
CA SER A 31 22.32 7.90 -28.49
C SER A 31 22.56 9.13 -29.37
N GLY A 32 23.68 9.83 -29.18
CA GLY A 32 23.97 11.09 -29.86
C GLY A 32 23.20 12.31 -29.32
N HIS A 33 22.30 12.13 -28.35
CA HIS A 33 21.54 13.22 -27.76
C HIS A 33 22.42 14.07 -26.83
N TRP A 34 22.32 15.40 -26.91
CA TRP A 34 23.19 16.34 -26.18
C TRP A 34 23.12 16.17 -24.65
N ALA A 35 21.95 15.81 -24.11
CA ALA A 35 21.72 15.58 -22.68
C ALA A 35 22.05 14.15 -22.19
N LYS A 36 22.63 13.29 -23.04
CA LYS A 36 22.88 11.87 -22.72
C LYS A 36 23.63 11.69 -21.40
N LYS A 37 24.63 12.54 -21.16
CA LYS A 37 25.49 12.47 -19.96
C LYS A 37 24.66 12.71 -18.70
N GLU A 38 23.90 13.79 -18.66
CA GLU A 38 23.08 14.19 -17.52
C GLU A 38 21.94 13.19 -17.28
N ILE A 39 21.31 12.69 -18.35
CA ILE A 39 20.27 11.64 -18.28
C ILE A 39 20.84 10.37 -17.63
N ASN A 40 21.97 9.87 -18.12
CA ASN A 40 22.62 8.68 -17.56
C ASN A 40 23.00 8.87 -16.09
N GLN A 41 23.49 10.05 -15.71
CA GLN A 41 23.84 10.36 -14.32
C GLN A 41 22.60 10.33 -13.42
N PHE A 42 21.49 10.89 -13.86
CA PHE A 42 20.25 10.93 -13.09
C PHE A 42 19.62 9.55 -12.92
N ILE A 43 19.69 8.71 -13.95
CA ILE A 43 19.23 7.31 -13.89
C ILE A 43 20.11 6.49 -12.97
N SER A 44 21.44 6.58 -13.13
CA SER A 44 22.40 5.86 -12.28
C SER A 44 22.29 6.27 -10.80
N SER A 45 21.80 7.49 -10.53
CA SER A 45 21.54 8.00 -9.18
C SER A 45 20.12 7.69 -8.66
N GLY A 46 19.28 7.01 -9.46
CA GLY A 46 17.91 6.66 -9.10
C GLY A 46 16.95 7.86 -8.98
N TYR A 47 17.28 9.01 -9.57
CA TYR A 47 16.42 10.21 -9.51
C TYR A 47 15.28 10.18 -10.53
N VAL A 48 15.49 9.50 -11.64
CA VAL A 48 14.54 9.39 -12.75
C VAL A 48 14.74 8.03 -13.41
N ASN A 49 13.67 7.49 -13.98
CA ASN A 49 13.73 6.27 -14.77
C ASN A 49 13.41 6.58 -16.24
N GLY A 50 13.92 5.72 -17.12
CA GLY A 50 13.38 5.58 -18.47
C GLY A 50 11.97 4.96 -18.43
N TYR A 51 11.35 4.90 -19.60
CA TYR A 51 10.11 4.17 -19.82
C TYR A 51 10.42 2.68 -20.04
N GLU A 52 9.40 1.84 -19.85
CA GLU A 52 9.50 0.37 -19.99
C GLU A 52 9.92 -0.07 -21.41
N ASP A 53 9.74 0.80 -22.41
CA ASP A 53 10.15 0.59 -23.80
C ASP A 53 11.65 0.91 -24.07
N ASN A 54 12.47 1.03 -23.01
CA ASN A 54 13.88 1.43 -23.08
C ASN A 54 14.12 2.81 -23.71
N THR A 55 13.15 3.72 -23.63
CA THR A 55 13.32 5.13 -24.04
C THR A 55 13.39 6.06 -22.83
N PHE A 56 13.99 7.23 -22.98
CA PHE A 56 13.92 8.31 -22.00
C PHE A 56 12.97 9.44 -22.43
N ARG A 57 12.72 9.56 -23.73
CA ARG A 57 11.95 10.58 -24.43
C ARG A 57 12.50 11.98 -24.13
N PRO A 58 13.78 12.25 -24.43
CA PRO A 58 14.47 13.45 -23.99
C PRO A 58 13.80 14.74 -24.47
N ASP A 59 13.21 14.73 -25.66
CA ASP A 59 12.60 15.90 -26.29
C ASP A 59 11.11 16.09 -25.98
N ASN A 60 10.48 15.16 -25.26
CA ASN A 60 9.09 15.32 -24.84
C ASN A 60 8.99 16.40 -23.75
N SER A 61 7.95 17.24 -23.82
CA SER A 61 7.61 18.15 -22.74
C SER A 61 7.27 17.39 -21.46
N ILE A 62 7.69 17.91 -20.31
CA ILE A 62 7.37 17.36 -19.00
C ILE A 62 6.16 18.08 -18.38
N THR A 63 5.28 17.33 -17.71
CA THR A 63 4.17 17.94 -16.95
C THR A 63 4.65 18.55 -15.64
N ARG A 64 3.84 19.46 -15.06
CA ARG A 64 4.10 20.04 -13.74
C ARG A 64 4.17 18.98 -12.65
N ALA A 65 3.31 17.96 -12.69
CA ALA A 65 3.33 16.84 -11.75
C ALA A 65 4.60 15.99 -11.89
N GLU A 66 5.01 15.65 -13.11
CA GLU A 66 6.24 14.89 -13.37
C GLU A 66 7.49 15.67 -12.91
N PHE A 67 7.53 16.99 -13.16
CA PHE A 67 8.64 17.83 -12.71
C PHE A 67 8.73 17.90 -11.18
N VAL A 68 7.60 18.03 -10.49
CA VAL A 68 7.56 18.02 -9.02
C VAL A 68 8.04 16.68 -8.45
N LYS A 69 7.62 15.55 -9.03
CA LYS A 69 8.11 14.24 -8.63
C LYS A 69 9.64 14.13 -8.79
N LEU A 70 10.17 14.62 -9.91
CA LEU A 70 11.62 14.68 -10.16
C LEU A 70 12.35 15.54 -9.12
N VAL A 71 11.80 16.71 -8.78
CA VAL A 71 12.35 17.63 -7.76
C VAL A 71 12.33 16.99 -6.37
N ASN A 72 11.22 16.38 -5.95
CA ASN A 72 11.12 15.66 -4.68
C ASN A 72 12.20 14.58 -4.56
N LYS A 73 12.35 13.76 -5.61
CA LYS A 73 13.34 12.69 -5.64
C LYS A 73 14.77 13.24 -5.63
N TYR A 74 15.04 14.33 -6.36
CA TYR A 74 16.36 14.95 -6.41
C TYR A 74 16.76 15.60 -5.09
N PHE A 75 15.87 16.34 -4.41
CA PHE A 75 16.17 17.01 -3.15
C PHE A 75 15.92 16.14 -1.90
N GLY A 76 15.30 14.96 -2.06
CA GLY A 76 15.00 14.04 -0.95
C GLY A 76 13.83 14.49 -0.07
N PHE A 77 12.89 15.27 -0.61
CA PHE A 77 11.70 15.68 0.13
C PHE A 77 10.75 14.49 0.28
N ASN A 78 10.26 14.25 1.51
CA ASN A 78 9.43 13.09 1.84
C ASN A 78 8.30 13.40 2.85
N ASN A 79 8.35 14.55 3.53
CA ASN A 79 7.31 14.96 4.46
C ASN A 79 6.08 15.45 3.69
N LYS A 80 4.89 14.99 4.08
CA LYS A 80 3.62 15.32 3.41
C LYS A 80 2.70 16.15 4.30
N GLU A 81 1.84 16.95 3.69
CA GLU A 81 0.70 17.59 4.33
C GLU A 81 -0.58 17.45 3.50
N ALA A 82 -1.72 17.77 4.10
CA ALA A 82 -2.99 17.79 3.38
C ALA A 82 -2.97 18.85 2.27
N ILE A 83 -3.34 18.43 1.06
CA ILE A 83 -3.41 19.29 -0.12
C ILE A 83 -4.52 20.34 0.02
N LYS A 84 -4.25 21.54 -0.52
CA LYS A 84 -5.18 22.67 -0.56
C LYS A 84 -5.65 23.02 -1.98
N PHE A 85 -5.25 22.25 -2.99
CA PHE A 85 -5.57 22.48 -4.40
C PHE A 85 -6.87 21.78 -4.78
N SER A 86 -7.76 22.47 -5.50
CA SER A 86 -9.09 21.99 -5.84
C SER A 86 -9.13 20.96 -6.97
N ASP A 87 -8.07 20.90 -7.79
CA ASP A 87 -7.95 20.04 -8.98
C ASP A 87 -7.12 18.78 -8.74
N ILE A 88 -6.81 18.47 -7.48
CA ILE A 88 -6.01 17.30 -7.11
C ILE A 88 -6.85 16.33 -6.28
N ASN A 89 -7.01 15.10 -6.77
CA ASN A 89 -7.72 14.03 -6.10
C ASN A 89 -6.77 13.09 -5.35
N ILE A 90 -7.22 12.54 -4.22
CA ILE A 90 -6.41 11.62 -3.40
C ILE A 90 -5.96 10.35 -4.13
N ASN A 91 -6.66 9.99 -5.21
CA ASN A 91 -6.37 8.79 -6.00
C ASN A 91 -5.44 9.07 -7.19
N ASP A 92 -5.03 10.32 -7.42
CA ASP A 92 -4.15 10.64 -8.54
C ASP A 92 -2.72 10.17 -8.24
N TRP A 93 -2.01 9.65 -9.25
CA TRP A 93 -0.66 9.10 -9.08
C TRP A 93 0.35 10.12 -8.52
N TYR A 94 0.12 11.41 -8.77
CA TYR A 94 0.95 12.53 -8.31
C TYR A 94 0.50 13.12 -6.97
N TYR A 95 -0.57 12.61 -6.35
CA TYR A 95 -1.14 13.18 -5.11
C TYR A 95 -0.08 13.32 -4.02
N ASN A 96 0.66 12.23 -3.74
CA ASN A 96 1.68 12.22 -2.70
C ASN A 96 2.83 13.19 -3.01
N ASP A 97 3.26 13.27 -4.26
CA ASP A 97 4.34 14.16 -4.68
C ASP A 97 3.95 15.64 -4.52
N ILE A 98 2.69 15.98 -4.82
CA ILE A 98 2.17 17.34 -4.63
C ILE A 98 1.99 17.66 -3.14
N CYS A 99 1.57 16.70 -2.31
CA CYS A 99 1.54 16.87 -0.85
C CYS A 99 2.93 17.18 -0.29
N ILE A 100 3.95 16.50 -0.80
CA ILE A 100 5.35 16.72 -0.39
C ILE A 100 5.82 18.10 -0.85
N ALA A 101 5.51 18.48 -2.08
CA ALA A 101 5.90 19.77 -2.63
C ALA A 101 5.25 20.96 -1.89
N SER A 102 3.97 20.81 -1.54
CA SER A 102 3.24 21.76 -0.69
C SER A 102 3.92 21.87 0.68
N LYS A 103 4.22 20.74 1.33
CA LYS A 103 4.87 20.73 2.64
C LYS A 103 6.27 21.34 2.62
N ALA A 104 7.02 21.10 1.55
CA ALA A 104 8.34 21.67 1.34
C ALA A 104 8.29 23.18 1.00
N GLY A 105 7.10 23.73 0.74
CA GLY A 105 6.86 25.17 0.60
C GLY A 105 7.28 25.77 -0.73
N TYR A 106 7.65 24.96 -1.73
CA TYR A 106 8.08 25.46 -3.05
C TYR A 106 6.96 25.48 -4.09
N ILE A 107 5.78 24.97 -3.76
CA ILE A 107 4.56 25.05 -4.57
C ILE A 107 3.45 25.73 -3.76
N ASN A 108 2.88 26.81 -4.32
CA ASN A 108 1.75 27.55 -3.75
C ASN A 108 0.45 27.47 -4.58
N GLY A 109 0.47 26.75 -5.71
CA GLY A 109 -0.62 26.73 -6.69
C GLY A 109 -0.74 28.01 -7.52
N TYR A 110 -1.79 28.05 -8.33
CA TYR A 110 -2.22 29.23 -9.09
C TYR A 110 -3.26 30.05 -8.30
N GLU A 111 -3.55 31.26 -8.76
CA GLU A 111 -4.50 32.18 -8.12
C GLU A 111 -5.92 31.60 -8.04
N ASP A 112 -6.30 30.72 -8.97
CA ASP A 112 -7.57 29.99 -9.01
C ASP A 112 -7.63 28.80 -8.03
N LYS A 113 -6.64 28.66 -7.14
CA LYS A 113 -6.48 27.57 -6.16
C LYS A 113 -6.23 26.19 -6.78
N THR A 114 -5.80 26.12 -8.04
CA THR A 114 -5.43 24.88 -8.72
C THR A 114 -3.92 24.66 -8.77
N PHE A 115 -3.47 23.44 -9.05
CA PHE A 115 -2.07 23.10 -9.30
C PHE A 115 -1.76 22.86 -10.80
N LYS A 116 -2.76 22.43 -11.57
CA LYS A 116 -2.73 22.05 -12.99
C LYS A 116 -1.70 20.94 -13.27
N PRO A 117 -1.89 19.73 -12.71
CA PRO A 117 -0.86 18.69 -12.68
C PRO A 117 -0.42 18.21 -14.06
N ASP A 118 -1.37 18.03 -14.98
CA ASP A 118 -1.11 17.52 -16.33
C ASP A 118 -0.69 18.60 -17.34
N LYS A 119 -0.71 19.88 -16.93
CA LYS A 119 -0.22 20.98 -17.75
C LYS A 119 1.30 20.88 -17.86
N THR A 120 1.83 21.01 -19.08
CA THR A 120 3.28 21.11 -19.32
C THR A 120 3.85 22.36 -18.65
N ILE A 121 5.03 22.25 -18.06
CA ILE A 121 5.65 23.33 -17.28
C ILE A 121 6.55 24.22 -18.15
N THR A 122 6.51 25.53 -17.91
CA THR A 122 7.36 26.49 -18.64
C THR A 122 8.71 26.70 -17.97
N ARG A 123 9.68 27.23 -18.72
CA ARG A 123 11.02 27.52 -18.22
C ARG A 123 11.01 28.56 -17.07
N GLU A 124 10.10 29.52 -17.11
CA GLU A 124 9.93 30.50 -16.03
C GLU A 124 9.27 29.90 -14.76
N GLU A 125 8.35 28.95 -14.92
CA GLU A 125 7.77 28.19 -13.80
C GLU A 125 8.81 27.27 -13.14
N VAL A 126 9.67 26.61 -13.93
CA VAL A 126 10.82 25.84 -13.42
C VAL A 126 11.77 26.74 -12.62
N SER A 127 12.08 27.93 -13.14
CA SER A 127 12.94 28.91 -12.46
C SER A 127 12.36 29.29 -11.10
N LYS A 128 11.04 29.54 -11.03
CA LYS A 128 10.35 29.81 -9.77
C LYS A 128 10.51 28.68 -8.77
N ILE A 129 10.24 27.43 -9.17
CA ILE A 129 10.36 26.27 -8.27
C ILE A 129 11.77 26.15 -7.69
N LEU A 130 12.79 26.15 -8.56
CA LEU A 130 14.17 25.91 -8.13
C LEU A 130 14.71 27.05 -7.26
N ILE A 131 14.39 28.30 -7.60
CA ILE A 131 14.85 29.45 -6.84
C ILE A 131 14.08 29.62 -5.53
N SER A 132 12.81 29.22 -5.46
CA SER A 132 12.09 29.10 -4.18
C SER A 132 12.76 28.08 -3.26
N ILE A 133 13.15 26.90 -3.75
CA ILE A 133 13.86 25.87 -2.95
C ILE A 133 15.19 26.40 -2.43
N LYS A 134 15.92 27.16 -3.25
CA LYS A 134 17.25 27.69 -2.90
C LYS A 134 17.18 28.98 -2.08
N ASN A 135 16.02 29.64 -2.03
CA ASN A 135 15.82 30.96 -1.45
C ASN A 135 16.83 32.00 -2.03
N LYS A 136 16.89 32.09 -3.36
CA LYS A 136 17.86 32.91 -4.12
C LYS A 136 17.18 33.84 -5.14
N GLN A 137 16.02 34.40 -4.79
CA GLN A 137 15.36 35.39 -5.63
C GLN A 137 16.22 36.66 -5.70
N ASP A 138 16.24 37.31 -6.85
CA ASP A 138 16.99 38.55 -7.04
C ASP A 138 16.12 39.60 -7.74
N ASN A 139 15.98 40.78 -7.14
CA ASN A 139 15.18 41.87 -7.69
C ASN A 139 16.01 42.87 -8.51
N VAL A 140 17.32 42.63 -8.66
CA VAL A 140 18.22 43.41 -9.51
C VAL A 140 18.37 42.68 -10.83
N TYR A 141 17.66 43.13 -11.86
CA TYR A 141 17.55 42.37 -13.13
C TYR A 141 18.74 42.57 -14.08
N ASP A 142 19.98 42.67 -13.60
CA ASP A 142 21.13 43.02 -14.42
C ASP A 142 21.59 41.86 -15.34
N LYS A 143 21.36 40.59 -14.97
CA LYS A 143 21.64 39.44 -15.83
C LYS A 143 20.51 39.20 -16.82
N LEU A 144 19.25 39.18 -16.39
CA LEU A 144 18.08 39.04 -17.26
C LEU A 144 18.09 40.12 -18.35
N ASN A 145 18.51 41.34 -18.01
CA ASN A 145 18.55 42.44 -18.97
C ASN A 145 19.48 42.24 -20.17
N LYS A 146 20.39 41.25 -20.12
CA LYS A 146 21.33 40.90 -21.20
C LYS A 146 20.72 39.97 -22.25
N TYR A 147 19.57 39.35 -21.96
CA TYR A 147 18.92 38.42 -22.88
C TYR A 147 17.98 39.15 -23.85
N PRO A 148 18.00 38.82 -25.17
CA PRO A 148 17.18 39.51 -26.17
C PRO A 148 15.67 39.41 -25.92
N ASP A 149 15.21 38.30 -25.36
CA ASP A 149 13.79 37.99 -25.12
C ASP A 149 13.34 38.25 -23.67
N LYS A 150 14.08 39.05 -22.91
CA LYS A 150 13.75 39.43 -21.53
C LYS A 150 12.34 39.97 -21.34
N SER A 151 11.78 40.64 -22.35
CA SER A 151 10.43 41.19 -22.32
C SER A 151 9.33 40.12 -22.31
N LYS A 152 9.66 38.88 -22.68
CA LYS A 152 8.74 37.73 -22.62
C LYS A 152 8.65 37.11 -21.23
N VAL A 153 9.53 37.46 -20.29
CA VAL A 153 9.45 36.96 -18.90
C VAL A 153 8.28 37.62 -18.19
N SER A 154 7.37 36.80 -17.67
CA SER A 154 6.24 37.29 -16.88
C SER A 154 6.73 38.12 -15.69
N ASN A 155 6.04 39.22 -15.34
CA ASN A 155 6.48 40.12 -14.26
C ASN A 155 6.70 39.40 -12.92
N TRP A 156 5.84 38.44 -12.58
CA TRP A 156 5.98 37.63 -11.36
C TRP A 156 7.20 36.71 -11.40
N ALA A 157 7.68 36.33 -12.58
CA ALA A 157 8.76 35.38 -12.77
C ALA A 157 10.13 36.05 -12.78
N LYS A 158 10.21 37.37 -13.02
CA LYS A 158 11.48 38.11 -13.15
C LYS A 158 12.47 37.84 -12.01
N PRO A 159 12.08 37.89 -10.72
CA PRO A 159 13.04 37.65 -9.65
C PRO A 159 13.61 36.23 -9.60
N TYR A 160 12.84 35.27 -10.11
CA TYR A 160 13.21 33.86 -10.13
C TYR A 160 14.05 33.53 -11.37
N VAL A 161 13.71 34.10 -12.53
CA VAL A 161 14.50 33.95 -13.75
C VAL A 161 15.86 34.62 -13.58
N GLU A 162 15.90 35.82 -12.98
CA GLU A 162 17.15 36.49 -12.61
C GLU A 162 18.02 35.61 -11.72
N GLY A 163 17.48 35.17 -10.58
CA GLY A 163 18.20 34.29 -9.67
C GLY A 163 18.65 32.98 -10.33
N ALA A 164 17.84 32.40 -11.23
CA ALA A 164 18.21 31.18 -11.95
C ALA A 164 19.39 31.40 -12.92
N ILE A 165 19.48 32.57 -13.54
CA ILE A 165 20.62 32.97 -14.37
C ILE A 165 21.85 33.23 -13.49
N GLU A 166 21.71 33.99 -12.41
CA GLU A 166 22.77 34.33 -11.46
C GLU A 166 23.44 33.07 -10.88
N GLN A 167 22.64 32.07 -10.52
CA GLN A 167 23.13 30.80 -9.99
C GLN A 167 23.63 29.83 -11.09
N GLY A 168 23.49 30.19 -12.37
CA GLY A 168 23.90 29.38 -13.51
C GLY A 168 23.00 28.18 -13.81
N TYR A 169 21.79 28.13 -13.25
CA TYR A 169 20.82 27.06 -13.47
C TYR A 169 20.18 27.19 -14.86
N LEU A 170 19.70 28.39 -15.18
CA LEU A 170 19.09 28.73 -16.46
C LEU A 170 20.12 29.39 -17.38
N LYS A 171 20.17 28.92 -18.63
CA LYS A 171 20.99 29.49 -19.70
C LYS A 171 20.11 29.66 -20.94
N GLY A 172 20.46 30.63 -21.77
CA GLY A 172 19.88 30.75 -23.11
C GLY A 172 20.21 29.56 -24.00
N ASN A 173 19.44 29.38 -25.07
CA ASN A 173 19.78 28.43 -26.13
C ASN A 173 20.96 28.94 -26.98
N ASP A 174 21.29 28.23 -28.06
CA ASP A 174 22.42 28.58 -28.95
C ASP A 174 22.26 29.96 -29.64
N LEU A 175 21.03 30.49 -29.69
CA LEU A 175 20.72 31.84 -30.19
C LEU A 175 20.73 32.90 -29.06
N GLY A 176 21.10 32.51 -27.84
CA GLY A 176 21.10 33.39 -26.67
C GLY A 176 19.71 33.74 -26.14
N LEU A 177 18.65 32.99 -26.49
CA LEU A 177 17.27 33.24 -26.04
C LEU A 177 16.91 32.41 -24.81
N LEU A 178 16.22 33.00 -23.83
CA LEU A 178 15.74 32.30 -22.63
C LEU A 178 14.53 31.41 -22.90
N ASN A 179 13.68 31.79 -23.85
CA ASN A 179 12.38 31.20 -24.16
C ASN A 179 11.51 30.96 -22.90
N PRO A 180 11.27 31.99 -22.06
CA PRO A 180 10.75 31.81 -20.70
C PRO A 180 9.36 31.17 -20.63
N THR A 181 8.51 31.43 -21.62
CA THR A 181 7.14 30.90 -21.70
C THR A 181 7.03 29.59 -22.47
N ASN A 182 8.12 29.09 -23.07
CA ASN A 182 8.09 27.79 -23.75
C ASN A 182 8.07 26.66 -22.72
N ASN A 183 7.38 25.57 -23.09
CA ASN A 183 7.41 24.32 -22.32
C ASN A 183 8.80 23.71 -22.35
N ILE A 184 9.24 23.20 -21.20
CA ILE A 184 10.54 22.54 -21.07
C ILE A 184 10.45 21.05 -21.39
N THR A 185 11.49 20.49 -22.01
CA THR A 185 11.59 19.05 -22.24
C THR A 185 12.10 18.28 -21.01
N ARG A 186 11.98 16.95 -21.04
CA ARG A 186 12.56 16.06 -20.02
C ARG A 186 14.08 16.20 -19.94
N ALA A 187 14.77 16.29 -21.08
CA ALA A 187 16.22 16.49 -21.14
C ALA A 187 16.65 17.84 -20.58
N GLU A 188 15.95 18.91 -20.95
CA GLU A 188 16.20 20.24 -20.41
C GLU A 188 15.95 20.27 -18.89
N SER A 189 14.90 19.62 -18.40
CA SER A 189 14.58 19.54 -16.97
C SER A 189 15.71 18.90 -16.16
N ILE A 190 16.23 17.77 -16.63
CA ILE A 190 17.38 17.09 -16.00
C ILE A 190 18.62 17.96 -16.07
N THR A 191 18.87 18.60 -17.21
CA THR A 191 20.07 19.43 -17.41
C THR A 191 20.05 20.67 -16.53
N ILE A 192 18.90 21.31 -16.35
CA ILE A 192 18.78 22.43 -15.40
C ILE A 192 18.98 21.91 -13.98
N LEU A 193 18.32 20.80 -13.61
CA LEU A 193 18.40 20.26 -12.26
C LEU A 193 19.82 19.77 -11.89
N SER A 194 20.58 19.25 -12.86
CA SER A 194 21.98 18.82 -12.68
C SER A 194 22.92 19.97 -12.34
N ARG A 195 22.59 21.21 -12.76
CA ARG A 195 23.32 22.43 -12.41
C ARG A 195 22.97 22.95 -11.01
N VAL A 196 21.85 22.49 -10.45
CA VAL A 196 21.44 22.91 -9.11
C VAL A 196 22.26 22.15 -8.09
N VAL A 197 23.23 22.84 -7.50
CA VAL A 197 24.03 22.33 -6.40
C VAL A 197 23.11 22.02 -5.22
N LYS A 198 22.99 20.74 -4.88
CA LYS A 198 22.44 20.33 -3.59
C LYS A 198 23.28 21.02 -2.52
N ALA A 199 22.66 21.63 -1.51
CA ALA A 199 23.42 21.87 -0.29
C ALA A 199 24.05 20.52 0.05
N LYS A 200 25.37 20.47 0.30
CA LYS A 200 26.03 19.21 0.69
C LYS A 200 25.07 18.54 1.68
N PRO A 201 24.59 17.32 1.39
CA PRO A 201 24.14 16.51 2.49
C PRO A 201 25.34 16.53 3.42
N GLU A 202 25.18 17.08 4.62
CA GLU A 202 25.92 16.46 5.71
C GLU A 202 25.69 14.98 5.48
N ILE A 203 26.79 14.25 5.29
CA ILE A 203 26.75 12.82 5.39
C ILE A 203 26.16 12.60 6.78
N LYS A 204 24.84 12.42 6.85
CA LYS A 204 24.29 11.46 7.77
C LYS A 204 24.94 10.17 7.30
N LYS A 205 26.12 9.90 7.89
CA LYS A 205 26.40 8.58 8.43
C LYS A 205 25.04 8.11 8.91
N GLU A 206 24.61 6.91 8.53
CA GLU A 206 23.59 6.26 9.35
C GLU A 206 23.99 6.57 10.79
N VAL A 207 23.21 7.43 11.45
CA VAL A 207 23.46 7.70 12.84
C VAL A 207 23.00 6.41 13.44
N LYS A 208 23.98 5.51 13.62
CA LYS A 208 23.83 4.28 14.37
C LYS A 208 22.97 4.70 15.55
N ASN A 209 21.76 4.15 15.62
CA ASN A 209 20.84 4.46 16.70
C ASN A 209 21.64 4.27 18.00
N GLU A 210 21.91 5.35 18.72
CA GLU A 210 22.69 5.29 19.95
C GLU A 210 21.73 4.92 21.07
N ALA A 211 22.17 4.17 22.07
CA ALA A 211 21.32 3.93 23.22
C ALA A 211 21.14 5.25 24.00
N PRO A 212 20.00 5.48 24.68
CA PRO A 212 19.74 6.71 25.42
C PRO A 212 20.83 7.04 26.43
N VAL A 213 21.11 8.31 26.68
CA VAL A 213 22.07 8.74 27.72
C VAL A 213 21.32 9.02 29.02
N ILE A 214 21.78 8.41 30.13
CA ILE A 214 21.26 8.67 31.47
C ILE A 214 22.26 9.53 32.26
N THR A 215 21.85 10.74 32.63
CA THR A 215 22.55 11.55 33.63
C THR A 215 21.79 11.52 34.95
N SER A 216 22.52 11.43 36.06
CA SER A 216 21.99 11.34 37.42
C SER A 216 23.11 11.71 38.38
N LYS A 217 22.78 11.96 39.65
CA LYS A 217 23.81 11.96 40.71
C LYS A 217 24.54 10.61 40.73
N GLU A 218 25.85 10.64 40.96
CA GLU A 218 26.67 9.42 41.10
C GLU A 218 26.39 8.74 42.44
N ASN A 219 26.33 9.53 43.51
CA ASN A 219 25.98 9.10 44.86
C ASN A 219 25.00 10.10 45.50
N LEU A 220 24.05 9.60 46.29
CA LEU A 220 23.17 10.41 47.14
C LEU A 220 23.43 10.04 48.60
N THR A 221 23.72 11.01 49.46
CA THR A 221 23.86 10.76 50.90
C THR A 221 22.62 11.24 51.65
N LEU A 222 22.09 10.38 52.51
CA LEU A 222 20.98 10.66 53.43
C LEU A 222 21.44 10.42 54.86
N GLU A 223 20.78 11.02 55.84
CA GLU A 223 20.90 10.63 57.24
C GLU A 223 19.80 9.61 57.61
N VAL A 224 20.07 8.75 58.60
CA VAL A 224 19.06 7.81 59.12
C VAL A 224 17.75 8.53 59.45
N GLY A 225 16.65 8.05 58.87
CA GLY A 225 15.29 8.59 59.02
C GLY A 225 14.87 9.66 57.99
N GLN A 226 15.77 10.09 57.08
CA GLN A 226 15.38 11.00 56.00
C GLN A 226 14.58 10.28 54.90
N LYS A 227 13.46 10.86 54.46
CA LYS A 227 12.63 10.28 53.37
C LYS A 227 13.40 10.29 52.05
N PHE A 228 13.40 9.15 51.34
CA PHE A 228 13.96 9.00 50.00
C PHE A 228 12.86 9.06 48.93
N ASP A 229 13.09 9.83 47.87
CA ASP A 229 12.26 9.85 46.67
C ASP A 229 13.15 9.79 45.41
N THR A 230 12.71 9.10 44.35
CA THR A 230 13.49 8.94 43.12
C THR A 230 13.81 10.26 42.41
N SER A 231 13.01 11.32 42.61
CA SER A 231 13.30 12.67 42.09
C SER A 231 14.61 13.25 42.67
N MET A 232 15.03 12.81 43.86
CA MET A 232 16.28 13.26 44.50
C MET A 232 17.55 12.83 43.74
N LEU A 233 17.43 11.83 42.87
CA LEU A 233 18.51 11.34 42.01
C LEU A 233 18.79 12.26 40.81
N ASN A 234 17.90 13.25 40.55
CA ASN A 234 18.00 14.22 39.46
C ASN A 234 18.28 13.57 38.10
N VAL A 235 17.49 12.53 37.77
CA VAL A 235 17.68 11.76 36.54
C VAL A 235 17.20 12.57 35.34
N LYS A 236 18.06 12.74 34.36
CA LYS A 236 17.70 13.23 33.03
C LYS A 236 18.08 12.19 32.00
N VAL A 237 17.10 11.79 31.20
CA VAL A 237 17.31 10.92 30.05
C VAL A 237 17.22 11.78 28.80
N SER A 238 18.14 11.54 27.88
CA SER A 238 18.12 12.19 26.58
C SER A 238 18.63 11.21 25.55
N ASP A 239 17.95 11.18 24.42
CA ASP A 239 18.37 10.45 23.24
C ASP A 239 18.50 11.47 22.11
N LYS A 240 19.55 11.34 21.31
CA LYS A 240 19.83 12.31 20.26
C LYS A 240 18.84 12.17 19.11
N GLU A 241 18.28 10.97 18.92
CA GLU A 241 17.42 10.61 17.80
C GLU A 241 15.94 10.51 18.20
N ASP A 242 15.63 10.15 19.46
CA ASP A 242 14.28 9.93 19.96
C ASP A 242 13.82 10.91 21.05
N LYS A 243 12.60 11.45 20.90
CA LYS A 243 11.96 12.33 21.91
C LYS A 243 11.07 11.59 22.91
N ASN A 244 10.70 10.34 22.61
CA ASN A 244 9.84 9.51 23.45
C ASN A 244 10.67 8.37 24.04
N LEU A 245 10.98 8.45 25.34
CA LEU A 245 11.82 7.49 26.05
C LEU A 245 11.07 6.85 27.21
N ASP A 246 11.18 5.53 27.36
CA ASP A 246 10.65 4.79 28.51
C ASP A 246 11.71 4.67 29.61
N VAL A 247 11.42 5.17 30.82
CA VAL A 247 12.37 5.20 31.95
C VAL A 247 11.83 4.39 33.11
N LYS A 248 12.62 3.41 33.58
CA LYS A 248 12.27 2.50 34.66
C LYS A 248 13.31 2.54 35.78
N TYR A 249 12.83 2.40 37.03
CA TYR A 249 13.65 2.36 38.23
C TYR A 249 13.50 1.01 38.93
N LYS A 250 14.61 0.40 39.34
CA LYS A 250 14.65 -0.88 40.06
C LYS A 250 15.60 -0.81 41.25
N GLY A 251 15.09 -1.10 42.44
CA GLY A 251 15.84 -1.11 43.70
C GLY A 251 15.00 -0.55 44.85
N LYS A 252 15.37 -0.86 46.10
CA LYS A 252 14.72 -0.33 47.31
C LYS A 252 15.79 0.26 48.22
N VAL A 253 15.56 1.46 48.76
CA VAL A 253 16.42 2.13 49.75
C VAL A 253 15.73 2.03 51.10
N ASN A 254 16.41 1.50 52.12
CA ASN A 254 15.92 1.53 53.50
C ASN A 254 16.59 2.71 54.23
N THR A 255 15.82 3.77 54.48
CA THR A 255 16.33 5.00 55.09
C THR A 255 16.47 4.91 56.61
N ASP A 256 15.95 3.85 57.24
CA ASP A 256 16.00 3.67 58.69
C ASP A 256 17.24 2.90 59.14
N LEU A 257 18.02 2.38 58.20
CA LEU A 257 19.23 1.63 58.47
C LEU A 257 20.41 2.21 57.70
N ALA A 258 21.45 2.61 58.43
CA ALA A 258 22.69 3.09 57.84
C ALA A 258 23.31 2.03 56.93
N GLY A 259 23.73 2.41 55.73
CA GLY A 259 24.23 1.50 54.71
C GLY A 259 24.12 2.04 53.29
N ASP A 260 24.64 1.28 52.34
CA ASP A 260 24.69 1.64 50.93
C ASP A 260 23.63 0.85 50.14
N TYR A 261 22.74 1.56 49.45
CA TYR A 261 21.63 0.99 48.69
C TYR A 261 21.76 1.34 47.21
N THR A 262 21.56 0.37 46.30
CA THR A 262 21.69 0.62 44.86
C THR A 262 20.34 0.75 44.17
N ILE A 263 20.13 1.86 43.46
CA ILE A 263 19.04 2.04 42.50
C ILE A 263 19.58 1.89 41.08
N THR A 264 18.95 1.03 40.29
CA THR A 264 19.23 0.82 38.87
C THR A 264 18.20 1.56 38.03
N ILE A 265 18.66 2.41 37.12
CA ILE A 265 17.83 3.19 36.19
C ILE A 265 18.04 2.61 34.79
N THR A 266 16.96 2.27 34.09
CA THR A 266 17.01 1.80 32.70
C THR A 266 16.19 2.72 31.81
N ALA A 267 16.79 3.22 30.73
CA ALA A 267 16.13 4.03 29.72
C ALA A 267 16.11 3.26 28.39
N THR A 268 14.96 3.24 27.71
CA THR A 268 14.73 2.52 26.44
C THR A 268 14.22 3.48 25.38
N ASP A 269 14.80 3.42 24.17
CA ASP A 269 14.34 4.20 23.02
C ASP A 269 13.20 3.52 22.25
N SER A 270 12.67 4.19 21.22
CA SER A 270 11.54 3.67 20.43
C SER A 270 11.89 2.46 19.55
N LYS A 271 13.19 2.19 19.36
CA LYS A 271 13.70 1.04 18.59
C LYS A 271 14.20 -0.10 19.49
N GLY A 272 14.08 0.04 20.80
CA GLY A 272 14.39 -0.99 21.79
C GLY A 272 15.83 -1.02 22.31
N LEU A 273 16.69 -0.03 22.01
CA LEU A 273 18.01 0.05 22.64
C LEU A 273 17.90 0.58 24.07
N THR A 274 18.69 -0.01 24.98
CA THR A 274 18.64 0.30 26.41
C THR A 274 19.97 0.76 26.96
N THR A 275 19.96 1.78 27.80
CA THR A 275 21.08 2.13 28.69
C THR A 275 20.69 1.91 30.14
N THR A 276 21.60 1.38 30.95
CA THR A 276 21.37 1.19 32.39
C THR A 276 22.45 1.89 33.20
N LYS A 277 22.05 2.63 34.24
CA LYS A 277 22.94 3.30 35.19
C LYS A 277 22.58 2.93 36.63
N LYS A 278 23.58 2.62 37.45
CA LYS A 278 23.42 2.37 38.88
C LYS A 278 23.82 3.60 39.67
N VAL A 279 23.04 3.94 40.69
CA VAL A 279 23.29 5.02 41.65
C VAL A 279 23.28 4.45 43.06
N THR A 280 24.28 4.82 43.86
CA THR A 280 24.37 4.40 45.26
C THR A 280 23.78 5.49 46.16
N VAL A 281 22.87 5.09 47.05
CA VAL A 281 22.29 5.91 48.11
C VAL A 281 22.90 5.48 49.44
N VAL A 282 23.70 6.36 50.04
CA VAL A 282 24.44 6.12 51.29
C VAL A 282 23.66 6.73 52.46
N VAL A 283 23.20 5.94 53.40
CA VAL A 283 22.52 6.41 54.62
C VAL A 283 23.55 6.45 55.77
N LYS A 284 23.86 7.64 56.30
CA LYS A 284 24.85 7.87 57.36
C LYS A 284 24.19 8.07 58.73
N ALA A 285 24.89 7.63 59.78
CA ALA A 285 24.52 7.90 61.17
C ALA A 285 24.77 9.38 61.53
N LYS A 286 23.89 9.96 62.35
CA LYS A 286 23.86 11.39 62.67
C LYS A 286 24.97 11.77 63.68
N PRO A 287 25.75 12.86 63.48
CA PRO A 287 26.78 13.29 64.45
C PRO A 287 26.20 14.13 65.60
N GLU A 288 26.66 13.89 66.84
CA GLU A 288 26.35 14.69 68.04
C GLU A 288 27.40 15.79 68.27
N ILE A 289 26.97 17.05 68.53
CA ILE A 289 27.84 18.12 69.06
C ILE A 289 27.10 18.94 70.14
N LYS A 290 27.81 19.15 71.27
CA LYS A 290 27.39 19.82 72.52
C LYS A 290 27.48 21.37 72.45
N LYS A 291 26.58 22.01 73.22
CA LYS A 291 26.33 23.45 73.45
C LYS A 291 27.27 24.07 74.51
N GLU A 292 27.41 25.40 74.50
CA GLU A 292 27.17 26.25 75.69
C GLU A 292 26.74 27.67 75.27
N VAL A 293 25.66 28.21 75.89
CA VAL A 293 25.01 29.49 75.55
C VAL A 293 24.65 30.23 76.85
N LYS A 294 24.71 31.57 76.77
CA LYS A 294 24.35 32.57 77.78
C LYS A 294 22.82 32.70 77.91
N ASN A 295 22.29 32.82 79.14
CA ASN A 295 20.86 32.92 79.45
C ASN A 295 20.13 34.07 78.72
N GLU A 296 19.20 33.73 77.82
CA GLU A 296 18.33 34.63 77.07
C GLU A 296 16.88 34.57 77.60
N ALA A 297 16.00 35.48 77.20
CA ALA A 297 14.58 35.44 77.57
C ALA A 297 13.79 34.43 76.69
N PRO A 298 12.64 33.91 77.14
CA PRO A 298 11.87 32.92 76.38
C PRO A 298 11.41 33.44 75.01
N VAL A 299 11.45 32.59 73.98
CA VAL A 299 10.91 32.90 72.66
C VAL A 299 9.53 32.26 72.50
N ILE A 300 8.53 33.05 72.09
CA ILE A 300 7.19 32.56 71.75
C ILE A 300 7.05 32.47 70.23
N THR A 301 6.79 31.26 69.72
CA THR A 301 6.32 31.05 68.34
C THR A 301 4.87 30.58 68.37
N SER A 302 4.06 31.09 67.46
CA SER A 302 2.63 30.80 67.36
C SER A 302 2.14 31.05 65.95
N LYS A 303 1.02 30.43 65.57
CA LYS A 303 0.31 30.74 64.33
C LYS A 303 -0.27 32.16 64.43
N GLU A 304 0.22 33.08 63.59
CA GLU A 304 -0.06 34.52 63.76
C GLU A 304 -1.51 34.90 63.47
N ASN A 305 -2.15 34.19 62.53
CA ASN A 305 -3.56 34.38 62.17
C ASN A 305 -4.26 33.01 62.04
N LEU A 306 -5.12 32.66 62.99
CA LEU A 306 -5.96 31.47 62.91
C LEU A 306 -7.34 31.88 62.36
N THR A 307 -7.77 31.30 61.25
CA THR A 307 -9.12 31.53 60.71
C THR A 307 -10.03 30.36 61.06
N LEU A 308 -11.21 30.66 61.59
CA LEU A 308 -12.29 29.72 61.90
C LEU A 308 -13.56 30.11 61.13
N GLU A 309 -14.46 29.16 60.92
CA GLU A 309 -15.83 29.44 60.47
C GLU A 309 -16.77 29.58 61.67
N VAL A 310 -17.84 30.36 61.53
CA VAL A 310 -18.88 30.50 62.58
C VAL A 310 -19.37 29.11 63.03
N GLY A 311 -19.31 28.85 64.33
CA GLY A 311 -19.69 27.60 64.98
C GLY A 311 -18.57 26.55 65.12
N GLN A 312 -17.35 26.80 64.60
CA GLN A 312 -16.21 25.91 64.83
C GLN A 312 -15.67 26.07 66.26
N LYS A 313 -15.43 24.96 66.98
CA LYS A 313 -14.85 24.99 68.33
C LYS A 313 -13.43 25.56 68.29
N PHE A 314 -13.16 26.56 69.12
CA PHE A 314 -11.82 27.12 69.33
C PHE A 314 -11.19 26.53 70.59
N ASP A 315 -9.95 26.08 70.47
CA ASP A 315 -9.09 25.67 71.58
C ASP A 315 -7.71 26.35 71.43
N THR A 316 -7.08 26.73 72.55
CA THR A 316 -5.79 27.45 72.52
C THR A 316 -4.66 26.61 71.91
N SER A 317 -4.76 25.28 71.91
CA SER A 317 -3.83 24.38 71.21
C SER A 317 -3.81 24.61 69.69
N MET A 318 -4.90 25.14 69.11
CA MET A 318 -4.98 25.45 67.67
C MET A 318 -4.05 26.60 67.23
N LEU A 319 -3.58 27.40 68.18
CA LEU A 319 -2.58 28.44 67.94
C LEU A 319 -1.16 27.86 67.77
N ASN A 320 -0.97 26.56 68.04
CA ASN A 320 0.29 25.84 67.95
C ASN A 320 1.44 26.58 68.65
N VAL A 321 1.16 27.09 69.85
CA VAL A 321 2.11 27.89 70.62
C VAL A 321 3.24 27.00 71.10
N LYS A 322 4.45 27.35 70.70
CA LYS A 322 5.68 26.76 71.22
C LYS A 322 6.46 27.85 71.90
N VAL A 323 6.64 27.67 73.19
CA VAL A 323 7.56 28.47 73.99
C VAL A 323 8.86 27.70 74.09
N SER A 324 9.97 28.39 73.94
CA SER A 324 11.29 27.81 74.11
C SER A 324 12.19 28.85 74.69
N ASP A 325 12.88 28.49 75.75
CA ASP A 325 13.97 29.25 76.32
C ASP A 325 15.24 28.43 76.10
N LYS A 326 16.35 29.12 75.81
CA LYS A 326 17.56 28.41 75.42
C LYS A 326 18.23 27.72 76.61
N GLU A 327 17.96 28.16 77.83
CA GLU A 327 18.61 27.74 79.07
C GLU A 327 17.63 27.12 80.08
N ASP A 328 16.33 27.36 79.92
CA ASP A 328 15.31 26.86 80.83
C ASP A 328 14.28 25.94 80.15
N LYS A 329 13.94 24.84 80.82
CA LYS A 329 12.91 23.89 80.37
C LYS A 329 11.57 24.06 81.09
N ASN A 330 11.56 24.78 82.22
CA ASN A 330 10.36 25.02 83.01
C ASN A 330 9.86 26.45 82.74
N LEU A 331 9.01 26.58 81.73
CA LEU A 331 8.43 27.86 81.31
C LEU A 331 6.97 27.94 81.72
N ASP A 332 6.60 29.02 82.43
CA ASP A 332 5.20 29.31 82.74
C ASP A 332 4.56 30.04 81.56
N VAL A 333 3.53 29.42 80.96
CA VAL A 333 2.80 29.96 79.79
C VAL A 333 1.37 30.30 80.16
N LYS A 334 1.03 31.58 80.02
CA LYS A 334 -0.31 32.10 80.31
C LYS A 334 -0.96 32.65 79.05
N TYR A 335 -2.26 32.36 78.90
CA TYR A 335 -3.10 32.85 77.82
C TYR A 335 -4.16 33.80 78.38
N LYS A 336 -4.32 34.97 77.74
CA LYS A 336 -5.33 35.96 78.11
C LYS A 336 -6.10 36.41 76.88
N GLY A 337 -7.42 36.22 76.92
CA GLY A 337 -8.36 36.61 75.87
C GLY A 337 -9.47 35.55 75.70
N LYS A 338 -10.60 35.93 75.11
CA LYS A 338 -11.73 35.01 74.80
C LYS A 338 -12.08 35.16 73.32
N VAL A 339 -12.29 34.05 72.62
CA VAL A 339 -12.78 34.01 71.23
C VAL A 339 -14.24 33.57 71.25
N ASN A 340 -15.14 34.38 70.68
CA ASN A 340 -16.53 33.97 70.48
C ASN A 340 -16.67 33.38 69.08
N THR A 341 -16.79 32.05 68.99
CA THR A 341 -16.86 31.32 67.72
C THR A 341 -18.23 31.38 67.05
N ASP A 342 -19.25 31.90 67.74
CA ASP A 342 -20.61 32.01 67.23
C ASP A 342 -20.85 33.35 66.53
N LEU A 343 -19.89 34.27 66.59
CA LEU A 343 -19.98 35.60 65.99
C LEU A 343 -18.76 35.88 65.12
N ALA A 344 -19.00 36.22 63.85
CA ALA A 344 -17.94 36.60 62.93
C ALA A 344 -17.21 37.87 63.42
N GLY A 345 -15.88 37.86 63.38
CA GLY A 345 -15.05 38.95 63.91
C GLY A 345 -13.61 38.53 64.21
N ASP A 346 -12.79 39.51 64.60
CA ASP A 346 -11.39 39.34 64.94
C ASP A 346 -11.19 39.38 66.47
N TYR A 347 -10.64 38.31 67.04
CA TYR A 347 -10.46 38.15 68.48
C TYR A 347 -8.97 38.02 68.82
N THR A 348 -8.48 38.83 69.76
CA THR A 348 -7.06 38.83 70.15
C THR A 348 -6.80 37.95 71.38
N ILE A 349 -5.85 37.02 71.26
CA ILE A 349 -5.28 36.26 72.38
C ILE A 349 -3.87 36.77 72.66
N THR A 350 -3.59 37.10 73.92
CA THR A 350 -2.26 37.47 74.41
C THR A 350 -1.62 36.26 75.10
N ILE A 351 -0.40 35.91 74.69
CA ILE A 351 0.39 34.81 75.22
C ILE A 351 1.58 35.40 75.96
N THR A 352 1.81 35.01 77.21
CA THR A 352 2.97 35.42 78.01
C THR A 352 3.73 34.18 78.47
N ALA A 353 5.04 34.15 78.23
CA ALA A 353 5.95 33.10 78.65
C ALA A 353 7.00 33.65 79.61
N THR A 354 7.25 32.96 80.72
CA THR A 354 8.19 33.38 81.78
C THR A 354 9.18 32.26 82.07
N ASP A 355 10.49 32.55 82.10
CA ASP A 355 11.51 31.60 82.56
C ASP A 355 11.57 31.51 84.09
N SER A 356 12.24 30.49 84.63
CA SER A 356 12.41 30.31 86.09
C SER A 356 13.28 31.38 86.75
N LYS A 357 13.98 32.20 85.96
CA LYS A 357 14.76 33.37 86.41
C LYS A 357 13.97 34.69 86.33
N GLY A 358 12.71 34.63 85.89
CA GLY A 358 11.78 35.76 85.85
C GLY A 358 11.79 36.60 84.57
N LEU A 359 12.54 36.24 83.52
CA LEU A 359 12.48 36.93 82.23
C LEU A 359 11.21 36.54 81.47
N THR A 360 10.48 37.55 80.99
CA THR A 360 9.18 37.37 80.33
C THR A 360 9.18 37.84 78.88
N THR A 361 8.51 37.10 78.01
CA THR A 361 8.16 37.52 76.63
C THR A 361 6.65 37.46 76.45
N THR A 362 6.07 38.45 75.76
CA THR A 362 4.63 38.50 75.46
C THR A 362 4.39 38.62 73.95
N LYS A 363 3.47 37.84 73.38
CA LYS A 363 3.05 37.88 71.97
C LYS A 363 1.52 37.92 71.85
N LYS A 364 0.97 38.81 71.01
CA LYS A 364 -0.46 38.85 70.66
C LYS A 364 -0.70 38.12 69.34
N VAL A 365 -1.78 37.36 69.25
CA VAL A 365 -2.24 36.67 68.03
C VAL A 365 -3.72 36.94 67.79
N THR A 366 -4.13 36.95 66.51
CA THR A 366 -5.52 37.22 66.12
C THR A 366 -6.20 35.95 65.60
N VAL A 367 -7.40 35.69 66.08
CA VAL A 367 -8.29 34.62 65.60
C VAL A 367 -9.45 35.26 64.85
N VAL A 368 -9.59 34.96 63.56
CA VAL A 368 -10.59 35.53 62.65
C VAL A 368 -11.71 34.51 62.43
N VAL A 369 -12.94 34.83 62.83
CA VAL A 369 -14.13 33.99 62.59
C VAL A 369 -14.88 34.51 61.36
N LYS A 370 -14.97 33.71 60.30
CA LYS A 370 -15.62 34.06 59.01
C LYS A 370 -16.99 33.41 58.86
N ALA A 371 -17.92 34.10 58.20
CA ALA A 371 -19.22 33.55 57.79
C ALA A 371 -19.05 32.48 56.69
N LYS A 372 -19.88 31.43 56.73
CA LYS A 372 -19.79 30.26 55.85
C LYS A 372 -20.30 30.58 54.42
N PRO A 373 -19.56 30.26 53.33
CA PRO A 373 -20.05 30.43 51.97
C PRO A 373 -20.85 29.22 51.46
N GLU A 374 -21.96 29.46 50.74
CA GLU A 374 -22.68 28.44 49.97
C GLU A 374 -22.02 28.19 48.61
N ILE A 375 -21.87 26.91 48.20
CA ILE A 375 -21.38 26.51 46.88
C ILE A 375 -22.46 25.68 46.16
N LYS A 376 -22.99 26.19 45.04
CA LYS A 376 -23.73 25.40 44.05
C LYS A 376 -22.74 24.70 43.10
N LYS A 377 -22.82 23.38 42.98
CA LYS A 377 -22.12 22.60 41.94
C LYS A 377 -22.93 22.64 40.64
N GLU A 378 -22.39 23.24 39.58
CA GLU A 378 -22.86 22.99 38.21
C GLU A 378 -22.43 21.58 37.78
N ILE A 379 -23.39 20.73 37.39
CA ILE A 379 -23.11 19.46 36.72
C ILE A 379 -22.96 19.76 35.23
N LYS A 380 -21.74 19.65 34.72
CA LYS A 380 -21.44 19.82 33.30
C LYS A 380 -22.02 18.63 32.52
N ASN A 381 -22.85 18.88 31.48
CA ASN A 381 -23.42 17.83 30.66
C ASN A 381 -22.36 17.23 29.71
N GLU A 382 -21.79 16.09 30.06
CA GLU A 382 -20.82 15.37 29.23
C GLU A 382 -21.50 14.74 27.99
N PRO A 383 -20.80 14.66 26.84
CA PRO A 383 -21.37 14.10 25.62
C PRO A 383 -21.52 12.56 25.69
N PRO A 384 -22.52 11.99 24.98
CA PRO A 384 -22.77 10.55 24.95
C PRO A 384 -21.62 9.75 24.32
N ILE A 385 -21.50 8.46 24.65
CA ILE A 385 -20.46 7.55 24.12
C ILE A 385 -21.06 6.69 23.00
N ILE A 386 -20.35 6.59 21.86
CA ILE A 386 -20.72 5.73 20.73
C ILE A 386 -19.71 4.57 20.61
N THR A 387 -20.19 3.36 20.32
CA THR A 387 -19.38 2.18 20.03
C THR A 387 -19.87 1.50 18.76
N ALA A 388 -18.97 1.21 17.82
CA ALA A 388 -19.22 0.47 16.60
C ALA A 388 -17.89 -0.06 16.06
N LYS A 389 -17.94 -1.01 15.12
CA LYS A 389 -16.75 -1.57 14.46
C LYS A 389 -16.81 -1.31 12.96
N ASN A 390 -15.64 -1.29 12.33
CA ASN A 390 -15.57 -1.32 10.87
C ASN A 390 -16.26 -2.59 10.35
N LEU A 391 -16.93 -2.48 9.20
CA LEU A 391 -17.61 -3.57 8.54
C LEU A 391 -16.89 -3.88 7.23
N THR A 392 -16.69 -5.16 6.93
CA THR A 392 -16.17 -5.60 5.63
C THR A 392 -17.27 -6.36 4.90
N ILE A 393 -17.50 -6.01 3.64
CA ILE A 393 -18.49 -6.65 2.75
C ILE A 393 -17.83 -6.95 1.40
N LYS A 394 -18.38 -7.88 0.62
CA LYS A 394 -17.91 -8.16 -0.73
C LYS A 394 -18.51 -7.16 -1.71
N GLN A 395 -17.77 -6.82 -2.75
CA GLN A 395 -18.31 -6.02 -3.84
C GLN A 395 -19.58 -6.67 -4.42
N GLY A 396 -20.65 -5.89 -4.52
CA GLY A 396 -21.99 -6.32 -4.93
C GLY A 396 -22.93 -6.69 -3.77
N ASP A 397 -22.42 -6.87 -2.55
CA ASP A 397 -23.25 -7.19 -1.38
C ASP A 397 -24.22 -6.05 -1.06
N LYS A 398 -25.39 -6.40 -0.52
CA LYS A 398 -26.34 -5.41 -0.01
C LYS A 398 -25.81 -4.82 1.30
N PHE A 399 -25.75 -3.50 1.40
CA PHE A 399 -25.37 -2.79 2.62
C PHE A 399 -26.57 -2.11 3.30
N LYS A 400 -26.67 -2.25 4.62
CA LYS A 400 -27.60 -1.50 5.48
C LYS A 400 -26.86 -0.99 6.72
N TYR A 401 -27.17 0.21 7.18
CA TYR A 401 -26.54 0.78 8.39
C TYR A 401 -26.73 -0.08 9.64
N SER A 402 -27.81 -0.85 9.73
CA SER A 402 -28.04 -1.80 10.82
C SER A 402 -26.94 -2.86 10.95
N MET A 403 -26.20 -3.15 9.87
CA MET A 403 -25.09 -4.12 9.87
C MET A 403 -23.87 -3.63 10.68
N LEU A 404 -23.82 -2.34 11.01
CA LEU A 404 -22.73 -1.74 11.78
C LEU A 404 -22.82 -2.06 13.28
N ASN A 405 -23.96 -2.59 13.75
CA ASN A 405 -24.22 -2.93 15.15
C ASN A 405 -23.82 -1.80 16.12
N ALA A 406 -24.08 -0.56 15.73
CA ALA A 406 -23.67 0.59 16.51
C ALA A 406 -24.54 0.78 17.75
N GLN A 407 -23.89 1.10 18.86
CA GLN A 407 -24.53 1.34 20.14
C GLN A 407 -24.10 2.70 20.70
N ALA A 408 -25.00 3.36 21.42
CA ALA A 408 -24.72 4.60 22.11
C ALA A 408 -25.32 4.62 23.51
N LYS A 409 -24.57 5.16 24.47
CA LYS A 409 -25.02 5.36 25.85
C LYS A 409 -24.80 6.81 26.28
N ASP A 410 -25.73 7.37 27.04
CA ASP A 410 -25.50 8.65 27.72
C ASP A 410 -24.57 8.47 28.94
N THR A 411 -24.25 9.58 29.60
CA THR A 411 -23.33 9.64 30.75
C THR A 411 -23.90 8.99 32.00
N GLU A 412 -25.22 8.79 32.04
CA GLU A 412 -25.95 8.06 33.08
C GLU A 412 -26.04 6.56 32.75
N GLY A 413 -25.47 6.13 31.61
CA GLY A 413 -25.40 4.73 31.17
C GLY A 413 -26.63 4.24 30.42
N LYS A 414 -27.60 5.10 30.10
CA LYS A 414 -28.84 4.76 29.41
C LYS A 414 -28.59 4.55 27.92
N ASP A 415 -29.20 3.50 27.36
CA ASP A 415 -29.14 3.21 25.93
C ASP A 415 -29.92 4.25 25.10
N ILE A 416 -29.20 4.93 24.23
CA ILE A 416 -29.71 5.93 23.29
C ILE A 416 -29.38 5.57 21.84
N SER A 417 -29.06 4.30 21.55
CA SER A 417 -28.64 3.81 20.23
C SER A 417 -29.65 4.10 19.12
N LYS A 418 -30.96 4.14 19.45
CA LYS A 418 -32.03 4.48 18.51
C LYS A 418 -31.97 5.91 17.95
N TYR A 419 -31.18 6.79 18.59
CA TYR A 419 -30.99 8.17 18.18
C TYR A 419 -29.70 8.38 17.38
N ILE A 420 -28.97 7.32 17.05
CA ILE A 420 -27.80 7.40 16.17
C ILE A 420 -28.26 7.77 14.76
N VAL A 421 -27.67 8.85 14.24
CA VAL A 421 -27.81 9.28 12.85
C VAL A 421 -26.56 8.85 12.08
N TYR A 422 -26.77 8.18 10.96
CA TYR A 422 -25.69 7.73 10.07
C TYR A 422 -25.54 8.70 8.90
N SER A 423 -24.31 9.10 8.62
CA SER A 423 -23.96 9.96 7.48
C SER A 423 -22.80 9.34 6.69
N GLY A 424 -22.86 9.42 5.36
CA GLY A 424 -21.94 8.76 4.44
C GLY A 424 -22.69 7.97 3.37
N LYS A 425 -21.99 7.51 2.33
CA LYS A 425 -22.56 6.62 1.30
C LYS A 425 -21.56 5.51 1.00
N VAL A 426 -22.04 4.28 0.95
CA VAL A 426 -21.24 3.12 0.54
C VAL A 426 -21.63 2.77 -0.89
N ASN A 427 -20.66 2.82 -1.82
CA ASN A 427 -20.87 2.28 -3.16
C ASN A 427 -20.45 0.82 -3.16
N VAL A 428 -21.41 -0.07 -2.92
CA VAL A 428 -21.16 -1.52 -2.85
C VAL A 428 -20.68 -2.10 -4.18
N SER A 429 -20.90 -1.41 -5.30
CA SER A 429 -20.47 -1.85 -6.63
C SER A 429 -19.01 -1.54 -6.93
N LYS A 430 -18.31 -0.82 -6.04
CA LYS A 430 -16.92 -0.41 -6.24
C LYS A 430 -16.10 -0.73 -4.98
N GLU A 431 -14.98 -1.42 -5.16
CA GLU A 431 -14.03 -1.67 -4.08
C GLU A 431 -13.56 -0.36 -3.41
N GLY A 432 -13.24 -0.44 -2.13
CA GLY A 432 -12.67 0.68 -1.39
C GLY A 432 -13.18 0.82 0.04
N GLU A 433 -12.64 1.82 0.74
CA GLU A 433 -13.05 2.15 2.10
C GLU A 433 -14.01 3.34 2.09
N TYR A 434 -15.22 3.13 2.60
CA TYR A 434 -16.27 4.14 2.66
C TYR A 434 -16.46 4.60 4.12
N PRO A 435 -16.09 5.85 4.46
CA PRO A 435 -16.25 6.36 5.81
C PRO A 435 -17.74 6.62 6.11
N ILE A 436 -18.22 6.08 7.23
CA ILE A 436 -19.55 6.34 7.78
C ILE A 436 -19.38 7.06 9.12
N VAL A 437 -19.99 8.23 9.24
CA VAL A 437 -20.02 9.03 10.46
C VAL A 437 -21.31 8.70 11.22
N LEU A 438 -21.16 8.33 12.48
CA LEU A 438 -22.24 8.06 13.41
C LEU A 438 -22.30 9.23 14.37
N THR A 439 -23.44 9.91 14.43
CA THR A 439 -23.67 11.06 15.32
C THR A 439 -24.83 10.75 16.25
N VAL A 440 -24.65 11.00 17.54
CA VAL A 440 -25.74 10.87 18.52
C VAL A 440 -25.79 12.12 19.40
N LYS A 441 -27.02 12.57 19.68
CA LYS A 441 -27.31 13.72 20.54
C LYS A 441 -28.14 13.25 21.73
N ASP A 442 -27.72 13.62 22.94
CA ASP A 442 -28.47 13.31 24.16
C ASP A 442 -29.70 14.23 24.32
N SER A 443 -30.53 13.95 25.33
CA SER A 443 -31.73 14.75 25.61
C SER A 443 -31.45 16.16 26.10
N LYS A 444 -30.23 16.44 26.57
CA LYS A 444 -29.78 17.74 27.10
C LYS A 444 -29.06 18.59 26.03
N GLY A 445 -28.87 18.02 24.83
CA GLY A 445 -28.33 18.70 23.66
C GLY A 445 -26.86 18.43 23.35
N SER A 446 -26.12 17.70 24.19
CA SER A 446 -24.73 17.36 23.94
C SER A 446 -24.62 16.29 22.85
N THR A 447 -23.66 16.46 21.95
CA THR A 447 -23.50 15.62 20.76
C THR A 447 -22.12 14.97 20.75
N ASN A 448 -22.04 13.73 20.30
CA ASN A 448 -20.78 13.06 19.99
C ASN A 448 -20.83 12.47 18.57
N SER A 449 -19.67 12.22 17.96
CA SER A 449 -19.58 11.58 16.65
C SER A 449 -18.37 10.66 16.56
N MET A 450 -18.52 9.58 15.78
CA MET A 450 -17.49 8.59 15.52
C MET A 450 -17.52 8.20 14.05
N THR A 451 -16.34 8.08 13.44
CA THR A 451 -16.23 7.61 12.06
C THR A 451 -15.75 6.16 12.05
N ILE A 452 -16.48 5.30 11.38
CA ILE A 452 -16.06 3.94 11.05
C ILE A 452 -15.89 3.79 9.53
N LYS A 453 -15.31 2.68 9.10
CA LYS A 453 -15.16 2.34 7.69
C LYS A 453 -16.03 1.15 7.32
N VAL A 454 -16.70 1.25 6.18
CA VAL A 454 -17.25 0.09 5.46
C VAL A 454 -16.27 -0.23 4.34
N ILE A 455 -15.62 -1.38 4.42
CA ILE A 455 -14.62 -1.85 3.47
C ILE A 455 -15.34 -2.75 2.45
N VAL A 456 -15.38 -2.33 1.19
CA VAL A 456 -15.89 -3.15 0.09
C VAL A 456 -14.69 -3.86 -0.54
N GLU A 457 -14.61 -5.17 -0.33
CA GLU A 457 -13.54 -6.00 -0.87
C GLU A 457 -13.75 -6.29 -2.36
N SER A 458 -12.65 -6.21 -3.12
CA SER A 458 -12.60 -6.54 -4.54
C SER A 458 -13.08 -7.95 -4.82
N ILE A 459 -14.08 -8.09 -5.70
CA ILE A 459 -14.53 -9.42 -6.13
C ILE A 459 -13.43 -10.17 -6.91
N ASN A 460 -12.60 -9.43 -7.65
CA ASN A 460 -11.48 -9.98 -8.41
C ASN A 460 -10.39 -10.53 -7.48
N LYS A 461 -10.02 -9.76 -6.44
CA LYS A 461 -9.06 -10.22 -5.43
C LYS A 461 -9.49 -11.49 -4.73
N LEU A 462 -10.78 -11.57 -4.38
CA LEU A 462 -11.35 -12.76 -3.75
C LEU A 462 -11.30 -13.97 -4.69
N MET A 463 -11.60 -13.79 -5.98
CA MET A 463 -11.52 -14.88 -6.95
C MET A 463 -10.07 -15.32 -7.19
N LEU A 464 -9.14 -14.36 -7.34
CA LEU A 464 -7.71 -14.67 -7.42
C LEU A 464 -7.24 -15.46 -6.19
N GLN A 465 -7.63 -15.05 -4.98
CA GLN A 465 -7.26 -15.76 -3.77
C GLN A 465 -7.74 -17.22 -3.78
N LYS A 466 -8.97 -17.49 -4.26
CA LYS A 466 -9.47 -18.87 -4.40
C LYS A 466 -8.59 -19.73 -5.31
N ILE A 467 -8.08 -19.15 -6.40
CA ILE A 467 -7.16 -19.85 -7.31
C ILE A 467 -5.84 -20.13 -6.59
N LEU A 468 -5.29 -19.15 -5.89
CA LEU A 468 -4.02 -19.29 -5.17
C LEU A 468 -4.11 -20.31 -4.02
N ASP A 469 -5.28 -20.43 -3.39
CA ASP A 469 -5.53 -21.38 -2.30
C ASP A 469 -5.57 -22.84 -2.78
N ASP A 470 -5.87 -23.10 -4.06
CA ASP A 470 -5.89 -24.44 -4.66
C ASP A 470 -4.47 -25.03 -4.85
N LYS A 471 -3.42 -24.21 -4.69
CA LYS A 471 -1.99 -24.59 -4.72
C LYS A 471 -1.58 -25.45 -5.93
N THR A 472 -2.20 -25.21 -7.08
CA THR A 472 -1.92 -25.92 -8.33
C THR A 472 -0.68 -25.36 -9.04
N SER A 473 -0.01 -26.18 -9.86
CA SER A 473 1.25 -25.83 -10.53
C SER A 473 1.11 -24.89 -11.73
N ASN A 474 -0.11 -24.52 -12.11
CA ASN A 474 -0.46 -23.63 -13.22
C ASN A 474 -0.47 -22.13 -12.83
N VAL A 475 0.19 -21.76 -11.73
CA VAL A 475 0.36 -20.37 -11.31
C VAL A 475 1.83 -20.03 -11.19
N LYS A 476 2.26 -18.96 -11.87
CA LYS A 476 3.59 -18.36 -11.75
C LYS A 476 3.52 -17.08 -10.93
N VAL A 477 4.35 -16.98 -9.89
CA VAL A 477 4.40 -15.82 -8.98
C VAL A 477 5.55 -14.91 -9.38
N HIS A 478 5.26 -13.64 -9.63
CA HIS A 478 6.25 -12.62 -9.96
C HIS A 478 6.53 -11.75 -8.75
N LYS A 479 7.80 -11.63 -8.39
CA LYS A 479 8.26 -10.79 -7.28
C LYS A 479 9.24 -9.76 -7.79
N ASN A 480 9.24 -8.57 -7.20
CA ASN A 480 10.33 -7.63 -7.40
C ASN A 480 11.61 -8.04 -6.67
N ASP A 481 12.66 -7.26 -6.88
CA ASP A 481 13.98 -7.42 -6.27
C ASP A 481 13.96 -7.44 -4.73
N HIS A 482 12.89 -6.93 -4.10
CA HIS A 482 12.69 -6.96 -2.65
C HIS A 482 11.90 -8.19 -2.17
N GLY A 483 11.58 -9.13 -3.06
CA GLY A 483 10.79 -10.32 -2.77
C GLY A 483 9.29 -10.05 -2.58
N THR A 484 8.81 -8.83 -2.86
CA THR A 484 7.39 -8.48 -2.77
C THR A 484 6.68 -8.97 -4.03
N ILE A 485 5.55 -9.66 -3.87
CA ILE A 485 4.76 -10.16 -4.99
C ILE A 485 4.10 -8.98 -5.72
N GLU A 486 4.27 -8.91 -7.04
CA GLU A 486 3.71 -7.86 -7.88
C GLU A 486 2.56 -8.36 -8.74
N SER A 487 2.67 -9.59 -9.25
CA SER A 487 1.67 -10.18 -10.13
C SER A 487 1.71 -11.71 -10.12
N TYR A 488 0.65 -12.29 -10.69
CA TYR A 488 0.48 -13.72 -10.88
C TYR A 488 0.13 -14.00 -12.34
N ASP A 489 0.83 -14.94 -12.97
CA ASP A 489 0.35 -15.53 -14.21
C ASP A 489 -0.44 -16.78 -13.86
N VAL A 490 -1.72 -16.80 -14.23
CA VAL A 490 -2.65 -17.88 -13.92
C VAL A 490 -3.03 -18.55 -15.23
N PHE A 491 -2.73 -19.83 -15.36
CA PHE A 491 -3.02 -20.61 -16.56
C PHE A 491 -4.15 -21.61 -16.33
N SER A 492 -4.75 -22.09 -17.41
CA SER A 492 -5.73 -23.19 -17.35
C SER A 492 -5.07 -24.45 -16.79
N LYS A 493 -5.85 -25.33 -16.16
CA LYS A 493 -5.30 -26.57 -15.58
C LYS A 493 -4.59 -27.42 -16.63
N GLY A 494 -3.48 -28.04 -16.23
CA GLY A 494 -2.66 -28.86 -17.11
C GLY A 494 -1.73 -28.07 -18.02
N VAL A 495 -1.87 -26.74 -18.08
CA VAL A 495 -0.95 -25.86 -18.82
C VAL A 495 0.25 -25.53 -17.94
N THR A 496 1.44 -25.79 -18.48
CA THR A 496 2.72 -25.41 -17.85
C THR A 496 3.09 -23.99 -18.31
N PRO A 497 3.23 -23.03 -17.38
CA PRO A 497 3.70 -21.68 -17.70
C PRO A 497 5.08 -21.71 -18.38
N PRO A 498 5.35 -20.86 -19.39
CA PRO A 498 6.70 -20.71 -19.92
C PRO A 498 7.69 -20.22 -18.86
N SER A 499 8.93 -20.68 -18.97
CA SER A 499 10.02 -20.14 -18.15
C SER A 499 10.34 -18.70 -18.56
N ASP A 500 10.92 -17.90 -17.66
CA ASP A 500 11.34 -16.54 -18.03
C ASP A 500 12.42 -16.56 -19.12
N ASP A 501 13.27 -17.59 -19.12
CA ASP A 501 14.30 -17.82 -20.13
C ASP A 501 13.74 -18.26 -21.50
N ASP A 502 12.46 -18.64 -21.57
CA ASP A 502 11.83 -19.05 -22.83
C ASP A 502 11.36 -17.86 -23.69
N TYR A 503 11.28 -16.66 -23.10
CA TYR A 503 10.76 -15.48 -23.79
C TYR A 503 11.78 -14.83 -24.72
N THR A 504 11.36 -14.63 -25.96
CA THR A 504 12.00 -13.74 -26.93
C THR A 504 11.16 -12.47 -27.07
N ILE A 505 11.80 -11.31 -27.03
CA ILE A 505 11.12 -10.02 -27.18
C ILE A 505 11.22 -9.53 -28.62
N LEU A 506 10.11 -9.52 -29.34
CA LEU A 506 10.03 -9.00 -30.69
C LEU A 506 9.66 -7.51 -30.66
N ASN A 507 10.35 -6.70 -31.46
CA ASN A 507 10.03 -5.29 -31.64
C ASN A 507 9.60 -5.03 -33.09
N LEU A 508 8.30 -4.89 -33.31
CA LEU A 508 7.69 -4.76 -34.64
C LEU A 508 6.78 -3.55 -34.68
N ALA A 509 7.05 -2.59 -35.58
CA ALA A 509 6.23 -1.39 -35.77
C ALA A 509 5.89 -0.61 -34.47
N GLY A 510 6.82 -0.60 -33.51
CA GLY A 510 6.65 0.05 -32.20
C GLY A 510 5.78 -0.73 -31.20
N TYR A 511 5.59 -2.03 -31.41
CA TYR A 511 5.02 -2.97 -30.44
C TYR A 511 6.13 -3.84 -29.85
N THR A 512 6.09 -4.07 -28.54
CA THR A 512 7.00 -4.98 -27.82
C THR A 512 6.23 -6.25 -27.47
N ILE A 513 6.51 -7.33 -28.20
CA ILE A 513 5.71 -8.56 -28.19
C ILE A 513 6.57 -9.69 -27.61
N PRO A 514 6.37 -10.06 -26.34
CA PRO A 514 6.99 -11.25 -25.77
C PRO A 514 6.36 -12.50 -26.36
N VAL A 515 7.19 -13.37 -26.92
CA VAL A 515 6.78 -14.64 -27.52
C VAL A 515 7.65 -15.77 -27.01
N THR A 516 7.12 -16.98 -27.03
CA THR A 516 7.84 -18.21 -26.66
C THR A 516 7.65 -19.26 -27.75
N PRO A 517 8.69 -20.03 -28.11
CA PRO A 517 8.57 -21.09 -29.12
C PRO A 517 7.60 -22.17 -28.66
N TYR A 518 6.83 -22.74 -29.61
CA TYR A 518 5.99 -23.88 -29.33
C TYR A 518 6.82 -25.08 -28.85
N LYS A 519 6.39 -25.68 -27.74
CA LYS A 519 7.00 -26.88 -27.16
C LYS A 519 5.90 -27.92 -26.90
N PRO A 520 5.92 -29.08 -27.59
CA PRO A 520 4.97 -30.16 -27.33
C PRO A 520 4.98 -30.60 -25.86
N GLY A 521 3.81 -31.01 -25.35
CA GLY A 521 3.67 -31.52 -23.99
C GLY A 521 3.57 -30.48 -22.88
N MET A 522 3.54 -29.18 -23.21
CA MET A 522 3.35 -28.11 -22.22
C MET A 522 1.89 -27.89 -21.81
N GLY A 523 0.94 -28.65 -22.38
CA GLY A 523 -0.50 -28.55 -22.10
C GLY A 523 -1.21 -27.37 -22.77
N TRP A 524 -0.47 -26.52 -23.47
CA TRP A 524 -1.00 -25.53 -24.42
C TRP A 524 -0.67 -25.96 -25.86
N TYR A 525 -1.52 -25.52 -26.78
CA TYR A 525 -1.55 -25.98 -28.17
C TYR A 525 -1.53 -24.82 -29.15
N ASP A 526 -0.96 -25.04 -30.33
CA ASP A 526 -0.80 -24.00 -31.33
C ASP A 526 -1.05 -24.53 -32.75
N ALA A 527 -2.31 -24.90 -33.01
CA ALA A 527 -2.75 -25.29 -34.34
C ALA A 527 -2.65 -24.11 -35.32
N ASN A 528 -1.91 -24.33 -36.40
CA ASN A 528 -1.54 -23.27 -37.34
C ASN A 528 -2.14 -23.47 -38.74
N LYS A 529 -2.53 -22.36 -39.37
CA LYS A 529 -3.01 -22.34 -40.75
C LYS A 529 -1.85 -22.38 -41.73
N VAL A 530 -2.10 -22.97 -42.88
CA VAL A 530 -1.16 -23.00 -44.00
C VAL A 530 -1.30 -21.75 -44.87
N LEU A 531 -2.48 -21.11 -44.93
CA LEU A 531 -2.72 -19.86 -45.66
C LEU A 531 -2.38 -19.94 -47.15
N ASN A 532 -2.70 -21.06 -47.79
CA ASN A 532 -2.39 -21.34 -49.20
C ASN A 532 -3.65 -21.63 -50.05
N GLY A 533 -4.84 -21.28 -49.55
CA GLY A 533 -6.09 -21.59 -50.24
C GLY A 533 -6.53 -23.06 -50.11
N ALA A 534 -5.89 -23.86 -49.26
CA ALA A 534 -6.32 -25.24 -48.95
C ALA A 534 -7.60 -25.30 -48.09
N GLY A 535 -8.18 -24.15 -47.75
CA GLY A 535 -9.48 -24.02 -47.09
C GLY A 535 -9.45 -23.63 -45.63
N ASP A 536 -8.29 -23.35 -45.06
CA ASP A 536 -8.11 -22.91 -43.67
C ASP A 536 -7.92 -21.40 -43.48
N ASP A 537 -7.76 -20.63 -44.57
CA ASP A 537 -7.51 -19.18 -44.57
C ASP A 537 -8.44 -18.41 -43.60
N TYR A 538 -9.72 -18.77 -43.57
CA TYR A 538 -10.76 -18.15 -42.74
C TYR A 538 -11.19 -18.97 -41.51
N LEU A 539 -10.45 -20.04 -41.15
CA LEU A 539 -10.82 -20.99 -40.09
C LEU A 539 -10.11 -20.75 -38.75
N CYS A 540 -9.93 -19.50 -38.32
CA CYS A 540 -9.38 -19.23 -36.98
C CYS A 540 -10.22 -19.85 -35.85
N SER A 541 -11.55 -19.82 -35.98
CA SER A 541 -12.45 -20.52 -35.04
C SER A 541 -12.25 -22.02 -35.02
N GLY A 542 -11.92 -22.63 -36.16
CA GLY A 542 -11.62 -24.06 -36.25
C GLY A 542 -10.32 -24.40 -35.54
N ALA A 543 -9.29 -23.57 -35.70
CA ALA A 543 -8.01 -23.73 -35.02
C ALA A 543 -8.13 -23.54 -33.50
N ALA A 544 -8.84 -22.48 -33.05
CA ALA A 544 -9.11 -22.26 -31.63
C ALA A 544 -9.92 -23.42 -31.02
N ALA A 545 -10.94 -23.92 -31.72
CA ALA A 545 -11.69 -25.10 -31.28
C ALA A 545 -10.81 -26.34 -31.21
N ALA A 546 -9.93 -26.60 -32.20
CA ALA A 546 -8.99 -27.71 -32.17
C ALA A 546 -8.06 -27.63 -30.96
N ASN A 547 -7.48 -26.47 -30.69
CA ASN A 547 -6.61 -26.24 -29.53
C ASN A 547 -7.34 -26.49 -28.21
N MET A 548 -8.56 -25.97 -28.06
CA MET A 548 -9.39 -26.20 -26.87
C MET A 548 -9.75 -27.69 -26.71
N LEU A 549 -10.05 -28.40 -27.80
CA LEU A 549 -10.34 -29.83 -27.79
C LEU A 549 -9.11 -30.68 -27.47
N ASN A 550 -7.93 -30.32 -27.99
CA ASN A 550 -6.67 -30.98 -27.64
C ASN A 550 -6.40 -30.88 -26.13
N TRP A 551 -6.55 -29.69 -25.57
CA TRP A 551 -6.49 -29.49 -24.11
C TRP A 551 -7.56 -30.29 -23.36
N TRP A 552 -8.80 -30.30 -23.86
CA TRP A 552 -9.91 -31.01 -23.21
C TRP A 552 -9.70 -32.53 -23.20
N MET A 553 -9.16 -33.08 -24.30
CA MET A 553 -8.82 -34.50 -24.39
C MET A 553 -7.72 -34.87 -23.39
N ASP A 554 -6.74 -33.98 -23.15
CA ASP A 554 -5.77 -34.21 -22.08
C ASP A 554 -6.42 -34.29 -20.71
N GLN A 555 -7.29 -33.33 -20.40
CA GLN A 555 -7.96 -33.27 -19.10
C GLN A 555 -8.89 -34.46 -18.86
N ASN A 556 -9.37 -35.10 -19.94
CA ASN A 556 -10.34 -36.18 -19.89
C ASN A 556 -9.79 -37.54 -20.35
N SER A 557 -8.47 -37.68 -20.50
CA SER A 557 -7.85 -38.90 -21.05
C SER A 557 -8.31 -40.20 -20.37
N ASP A 558 -8.40 -40.22 -19.04
CA ASP A 558 -8.90 -41.38 -18.28
C ASP A 558 -10.38 -41.70 -18.56
N TYR A 559 -11.23 -40.67 -18.67
CA TYR A 559 -12.65 -40.84 -18.99
C TYR A 559 -12.86 -41.30 -20.42
N ILE A 560 -12.08 -40.76 -21.35
CA ILE A 560 -12.10 -41.16 -22.76
C ILE A 560 -11.71 -42.63 -22.88
N ASN A 561 -10.61 -43.06 -22.23
CA ASN A 561 -10.19 -44.46 -22.23
C ASN A 561 -11.29 -45.36 -21.66
N LYS A 562 -11.90 -44.99 -20.53
CA LYS A 562 -13.02 -45.73 -19.94
C LYS A 562 -14.24 -45.81 -20.86
N TYR A 563 -14.53 -44.75 -21.61
CA TYR A 563 -15.60 -44.76 -22.61
C TYR A 563 -15.29 -45.72 -23.76
N LEU A 564 -14.07 -45.68 -24.29
CA LEU A 564 -13.62 -46.58 -25.36
C LEU A 564 -13.64 -48.05 -24.92
N ASP A 565 -13.29 -48.35 -23.66
CA ASP A 565 -13.37 -49.70 -23.11
C ASP A 565 -14.81 -50.25 -23.11
N LEU A 566 -15.80 -49.38 -22.89
CA LEU A 566 -17.22 -49.77 -22.86
C LEU A 566 -17.85 -49.90 -24.25
N HIS A 567 -17.50 -49.00 -25.17
CA HIS A 567 -18.10 -48.95 -26.51
C HIS A 567 -17.28 -49.67 -27.59
N GLY A 568 -16.09 -50.16 -27.22
CA GLY A 568 -15.09 -50.69 -28.11
C GLY A 568 -14.21 -49.59 -28.70
N GLU A 569 -12.96 -49.93 -29.00
CA GLU A 569 -11.96 -48.96 -29.48
C GLU A 569 -12.52 -48.19 -30.70
N ASN A 570 -13.04 -48.82 -31.74
CA ASN A 570 -13.51 -48.08 -32.93
C ASN A 570 -14.81 -47.26 -32.76
N SER A 571 -15.42 -47.18 -31.59
CA SER A 571 -16.68 -46.44 -31.35
C SER A 571 -16.61 -44.95 -31.65
N THR A 572 -15.41 -44.38 -31.62
CA THR A 572 -15.14 -42.96 -31.90
C THR A 572 -14.48 -42.76 -33.27
N CYS A 573 -14.41 -43.79 -34.12
CA CYS A 573 -13.90 -43.68 -35.49
C CYS A 573 -15.03 -43.27 -36.43
N ILE A 574 -15.05 -42.01 -36.83
CA ILE A 574 -16.10 -41.48 -37.70
C ILE A 574 -15.70 -41.68 -39.17
N ASN A 575 -16.55 -42.38 -39.92
CA ASN A 575 -16.36 -42.72 -41.33
C ASN A 575 -15.01 -43.40 -41.65
N LYS A 576 -14.35 -44.00 -40.65
CA LYS A 576 -13.00 -44.63 -40.74
C LYS A 576 -11.87 -43.69 -41.18
N GLU A 577 -12.11 -42.38 -41.23
CA GLU A 577 -11.11 -41.40 -41.67
C GLU A 577 -10.41 -40.71 -40.50
N PHE A 578 -11.09 -40.58 -39.35
CA PHE A 578 -10.55 -39.94 -38.15
C PHE A 578 -11.23 -40.53 -36.90
N GLY A 579 -10.46 -40.82 -35.84
CA GLY A 579 -11.01 -41.36 -34.60
C GLY A 579 -10.08 -41.24 -33.40
N ILE A 580 -10.69 -41.12 -32.22
CA ILE A 580 -10.00 -40.86 -30.93
C ILE A 580 -9.33 -42.14 -30.38
N SER A 581 -9.72 -43.30 -30.89
CA SER A 581 -9.40 -44.61 -30.30
C SER A 581 -8.08 -45.25 -30.70
N GLN A 582 -7.37 -44.70 -31.66
CA GLN A 582 -6.01 -45.17 -31.88
C GLN A 582 -5.23 -44.65 -30.66
N ASN A 583 -4.69 -45.52 -29.81
CA ASN A 583 -3.90 -45.13 -28.63
C ASN A 583 -2.76 -44.14 -29.00
N THR A 584 -2.33 -44.22 -30.27
CA THR A 584 -1.51 -43.24 -30.98
C THR A 584 -2.15 -41.84 -31.03
N THR A 585 -3.44 -41.67 -31.30
CA THR A 585 -4.16 -40.41 -31.50
C THR A 585 -4.07 -39.41 -30.35
N ILE A 586 -4.37 -39.76 -29.09
CA ILE A 586 -4.22 -38.80 -27.96
C ILE A 586 -2.73 -38.43 -27.79
N SER A 587 -1.83 -39.41 -27.90
CA SER A 587 -0.39 -39.15 -27.85
C SER A 587 0.14 -38.37 -29.06
N ASN A 588 -0.55 -38.46 -30.21
CA ASN A 588 -0.20 -37.82 -31.46
C ASN A 588 -0.72 -36.38 -31.46
N PHE A 589 -1.92 -36.10 -30.95
CA PHE A 589 -2.40 -34.73 -30.79
C PHE A 589 -1.53 -33.92 -29.83
N ARG A 590 -0.98 -34.57 -28.79
CA ARG A 590 0.04 -33.98 -27.91
C ARG A 590 1.32 -33.57 -28.65
N LYS A 591 1.65 -34.26 -29.75
CA LYS A 591 2.85 -34.03 -30.57
C LYS A 591 2.57 -33.10 -31.76
N ASN A 592 1.38 -33.18 -32.33
CA ASN A 592 0.94 -32.54 -33.56
C ASN A 592 -0.43 -31.86 -33.33
N PRO A 593 -0.46 -30.64 -32.76
CA PRO A 593 -1.70 -29.88 -32.55
C PRO A 593 -2.54 -29.71 -33.83
N ASP A 594 -1.88 -29.68 -34.98
CA ASP A 594 -2.48 -29.44 -36.29
C ASP A 594 -3.41 -30.57 -36.76
N ASP A 595 -3.26 -31.82 -36.29
CA ASP A 595 -3.95 -32.97 -36.88
C ASP A 595 -5.47 -32.84 -36.76
N LEU A 596 -5.96 -32.48 -35.57
CA LEU A 596 -7.38 -32.20 -35.34
C LEU A 596 -7.84 -30.98 -36.15
N PHE A 597 -7.02 -29.94 -36.25
CA PHE A 597 -7.36 -28.76 -37.03
C PHE A 597 -7.46 -29.09 -38.54
N ARG A 598 -6.55 -29.90 -39.08
CA ARG A 598 -6.60 -30.40 -40.46
C ARG A 598 -7.86 -31.22 -40.71
N TYR A 599 -8.31 -32.01 -39.75
CA TYR A 599 -9.58 -32.72 -39.85
C TYR A 599 -10.79 -31.76 -39.89
N ILE A 600 -10.80 -30.74 -39.03
CA ILE A 600 -11.82 -29.68 -39.05
C ILE A 600 -11.81 -28.94 -40.39
N THR A 601 -10.62 -28.63 -40.93
CA THR A 601 -10.46 -28.02 -42.26
C THR A 601 -10.98 -28.93 -43.37
N LYS A 602 -10.74 -30.25 -43.31
CA LYS A 602 -11.34 -31.20 -44.25
C LYS A 602 -12.87 -31.19 -44.19
N CYS A 603 -13.45 -31.07 -43.00
CA CYS A 603 -14.90 -31.07 -42.80
C CYS A 603 -15.56 -29.75 -43.22
N PHE A 604 -14.91 -28.62 -42.98
CA PHE A 604 -15.55 -27.29 -43.03
C PHE A 604 -14.78 -26.21 -43.80
N GLY A 605 -13.65 -26.55 -44.39
CA GLY A 605 -12.87 -25.64 -45.23
C GLY A 605 -13.60 -25.24 -46.51
N ASN A 606 -13.13 -24.17 -47.14
CA ASN A 606 -13.62 -23.68 -48.45
C ASN A 606 -15.12 -23.31 -48.50
N ARG A 607 -15.72 -22.87 -47.39
CA ARG A 607 -17.11 -22.39 -47.32
C ARG A 607 -17.31 -20.99 -47.94
N ASN A 608 -16.91 -20.74 -49.19
CA ASN A 608 -17.09 -19.43 -49.86
C ASN A 608 -16.65 -18.22 -49.01
N ASN A 609 -15.44 -18.29 -48.43
CA ASN A 609 -14.88 -17.28 -47.51
C ASN A 609 -15.68 -17.04 -46.22
N LYS A 610 -16.51 -18.00 -45.78
CA LYS A 610 -17.21 -17.96 -44.50
C LYS A 610 -16.49 -18.83 -43.47
N GLY A 611 -16.24 -18.26 -42.30
CA GLY A 611 -15.75 -19.00 -41.13
C GLY A 611 -16.85 -19.86 -40.48
N ILE A 612 -16.44 -20.60 -39.45
CA ILE A 612 -17.33 -21.32 -38.52
C ILE A 612 -17.29 -20.65 -37.14
N TYR A 613 -18.21 -21.03 -36.25
CA TYR A 613 -18.19 -20.56 -34.85
C TYR A 613 -17.49 -21.58 -33.96
N ALA A 614 -16.61 -21.10 -33.07
CA ALA A 614 -15.80 -21.98 -32.23
C ALA A 614 -16.69 -22.82 -31.29
N ASP A 615 -17.63 -22.19 -30.60
CA ASP A 615 -18.60 -22.87 -29.71
C ASP A 615 -19.39 -23.98 -30.41
N ARG A 616 -19.93 -23.72 -31.61
CA ARG A 616 -20.63 -24.74 -32.40
C ARG A 616 -19.70 -25.86 -32.86
N THR A 617 -18.45 -25.53 -33.18
CA THR A 617 -17.44 -26.52 -33.60
C THR A 617 -17.06 -27.44 -32.45
N LEU A 618 -16.92 -26.90 -31.24
CA LEU A 618 -16.73 -27.69 -30.02
C LEU A 618 -17.90 -28.66 -29.80
N PHE A 619 -19.14 -28.17 -29.93
CA PHE A 619 -20.31 -29.01 -29.72
C PHE A 619 -20.50 -30.05 -30.83
N TRP A 620 -20.22 -29.68 -32.08
CA TRP A 620 -20.17 -30.61 -33.20
C TRP A 620 -19.20 -31.75 -32.93
N PHE A 621 -18.01 -31.46 -32.42
CA PHE A 621 -17.04 -32.51 -32.09
C PHE A 621 -17.61 -33.46 -31.03
N LEU A 622 -18.11 -32.92 -29.91
CA LEU A 622 -18.57 -33.74 -28.79
C LEU A 622 -19.86 -34.52 -29.11
N ASN A 623 -20.87 -33.85 -29.66
CA ASN A 623 -22.22 -34.39 -29.82
C ASN A 623 -22.62 -34.72 -31.26
N GLY A 624 -21.92 -34.14 -32.24
CA GLY A 624 -22.26 -34.31 -33.64
C GLY A 624 -23.34 -33.33 -34.10
N HIS A 625 -23.62 -32.26 -33.35
CA HIS A 625 -24.59 -31.25 -33.78
C HIS A 625 -24.17 -30.60 -35.11
N ASP A 626 -25.09 -30.52 -36.07
CA ASP A 626 -24.83 -29.91 -37.38
C ASP A 626 -24.66 -28.39 -37.25
N LEU A 627 -23.49 -27.89 -37.66
CA LEU A 627 -23.12 -26.47 -37.60
C LEU A 627 -24.09 -25.54 -38.35
N ASN A 628 -24.83 -26.06 -39.33
CA ASN A 628 -25.76 -25.30 -40.14
C ASN A 628 -27.14 -25.15 -39.47
N TYR A 629 -27.40 -25.85 -38.37
CA TYR A 629 -28.67 -25.77 -37.64
C TYR A 629 -28.51 -24.99 -36.34
N ILE A 630 -29.57 -24.25 -36.00
CA ILE A 630 -29.65 -23.43 -34.79
C ILE A 630 -29.92 -24.36 -33.60
N LEU A 631 -29.19 -24.18 -32.50
CA LEU A 631 -29.51 -24.85 -31.24
C LEU A 631 -30.92 -24.41 -30.76
N PRO A 632 -31.83 -25.32 -30.36
CA PRO A 632 -31.62 -26.74 -30.03
C PRO A 632 -32.11 -27.73 -31.11
N LEU A 633 -32.18 -27.34 -32.39
CA LEU A 633 -32.64 -28.24 -33.45
C LEU A 633 -31.73 -29.48 -33.52
N ASN A 634 -32.27 -30.65 -33.13
CA ASN A 634 -31.51 -31.88 -33.03
C ASN A 634 -31.24 -32.49 -34.41
N LYS A 635 -30.24 -31.94 -35.10
CA LYS A 635 -29.72 -32.41 -36.38
C LYS A 635 -28.28 -32.83 -36.20
N THR A 636 -27.99 -34.08 -36.54
CA THR A 636 -26.65 -34.66 -36.39
C THR A 636 -25.89 -34.62 -37.72
N ASP A 637 -24.64 -34.23 -37.64
CA ASP A 637 -23.62 -34.29 -38.68
C ASP A 637 -22.71 -35.51 -38.40
N ALA A 638 -22.78 -36.50 -39.28
CA ALA A 638 -22.06 -37.75 -39.17
C ALA A 638 -20.53 -37.63 -39.36
N ARG A 639 -19.97 -36.41 -39.41
CA ARG A 639 -18.53 -36.14 -39.36
C ARG A 639 -18.04 -35.80 -37.94
N GLY A 640 -18.96 -35.49 -37.02
CA GLY A 640 -18.66 -35.22 -35.61
C GLY A 640 -19.48 -36.13 -34.69
N GLY A 641 -19.44 -35.87 -33.39
CA GLY A 641 -20.14 -36.69 -32.40
C GLY A 641 -19.31 -37.87 -31.98
N PHE A 642 -18.17 -37.57 -31.37
CA PHE A 642 -17.31 -38.59 -30.78
C PHE A 642 -17.83 -39.11 -29.43
N PHE A 643 -18.66 -38.33 -28.74
CA PHE A 643 -19.21 -38.66 -27.41
C PHE A 643 -20.70 -38.24 -27.27
N PRO A 644 -21.58 -38.62 -28.22
CA PRO A 644 -22.92 -38.06 -28.32
C PRO A 644 -23.84 -38.45 -27.15
N ASP A 645 -23.61 -39.62 -26.55
CA ASP A 645 -24.39 -40.12 -25.42
C ASP A 645 -23.96 -39.50 -24.08
N VAL A 646 -22.81 -38.83 -24.06
CA VAL A 646 -22.24 -38.20 -22.86
C VAL A 646 -22.57 -36.72 -22.85
N PHE A 647 -22.33 -36.02 -23.97
CA PHE A 647 -22.46 -34.57 -24.07
C PHE A 647 -23.62 -34.18 -24.96
N ASN A 648 -24.83 -34.16 -24.44
CA ASN A 648 -26.03 -33.79 -25.22
C ASN A 648 -26.59 -32.40 -24.89
N ASP A 649 -26.14 -31.78 -23.80
CA ASP A 649 -26.54 -30.42 -23.39
C ASP A 649 -25.41 -29.43 -23.68
N TYR A 650 -25.62 -28.62 -24.72
CA TYR A 650 -24.71 -27.55 -25.14
C TYR A 650 -24.31 -26.62 -23.98
N SER A 651 -25.28 -26.15 -23.19
CA SER A 651 -25.05 -25.12 -22.17
C SER A 651 -24.32 -25.64 -20.94
N SER A 652 -24.26 -26.96 -20.74
CA SER A 652 -23.56 -27.58 -19.63
C SER A 652 -22.04 -27.64 -19.83
N ILE A 653 -21.57 -27.63 -21.08
CA ILE A 653 -20.18 -27.88 -21.45
C ILE A 653 -19.53 -26.69 -22.17
N ILE A 654 -20.31 -25.92 -22.94
CA ILE A 654 -19.83 -24.80 -23.73
C ILE A 654 -20.45 -23.51 -23.24
N GLY A 655 -19.59 -22.53 -22.95
CA GLY A 655 -19.99 -21.18 -22.60
C GLY A 655 -19.57 -20.19 -23.68
N HIS A 656 -20.42 -19.22 -23.95
CA HIS A 656 -20.15 -18.09 -24.84
C HIS A 656 -20.60 -16.81 -24.14
N THR A 657 -19.65 -15.92 -23.86
CA THR A 657 -19.91 -14.65 -23.17
C THR A 657 -19.46 -13.49 -24.05
N ILE A 658 -20.35 -12.51 -24.24
CA ILE A 658 -19.99 -11.25 -24.92
C ILE A 658 -19.11 -10.43 -23.96
N GLY A 659 -17.82 -10.30 -24.30
CA GLY A 659 -16.74 -9.92 -23.39
C GLY A 659 -16.15 -8.53 -23.65
N SER A 660 -16.92 -7.60 -24.22
CA SER A 660 -16.34 -6.34 -24.71
C SER A 660 -15.87 -5.36 -23.63
N TYR A 661 -16.41 -5.41 -22.40
CA TYR A 661 -16.04 -4.48 -21.31
C TYR A 661 -14.95 -5.03 -20.41
N PHE A 662 -13.99 -4.19 -20.04
CA PHE A 662 -12.81 -4.60 -19.26
C PHE A 662 -13.14 -5.25 -17.92
N SER A 663 -14.07 -4.69 -17.15
CA SER A 663 -14.45 -5.25 -15.84
C SER A 663 -15.11 -6.63 -15.97
N GLY A 664 -15.92 -6.83 -17.02
CA GLY A 664 -16.56 -8.11 -17.30
C GLY A 664 -15.56 -9.16 -17.73
N LEU A 665 -14.64 -8.81 -18.64
CA LEU A 665 -13.56 -9.67 -19.08
C LEU A 665 -12.65 -10.08 -17.91
N ASN A 666 -12.24 -9.12 -17.07
CA ASN A 666 -11.38 -9.38 -15.93
C ASN A 666 -11.96 -10.46 -15.00
N TYR A 667 -13.21 -10.29 -14.58
CA TYR A 667 -13.84 -11.26 -13.69
C TYR A 667 -14.08 -12.59 -14.40
N SER A 668 -14.52 -12.55 -15.67
CA SER A 668 -14.78 -13.77 -16.46
C SER A 668 -13.52 -14.62 -16.63
N LEU A 669 -12.35 -14.01 -16.85
CA LEU A 669 -11.10 -14.78 -16.95
C LEU A 669 -10.73 -15.42 -15.62
N LEU A 670 -10.84 -14.71 -14.50
CA LEU A 670 -10.61 -15.30 -13.16
C LEU A 670 -11.57 -16.47 -12.91
N ASP A 671 -12.86 -16.30 -13.20
CA ASP A 671 -13.87 -17.33 -13.00
C ASP A 671 -13.63 -18.58 -13.87
N ASN A 672 -13.29 -18.40 -15.15
CA ASN A 672 -13.04 -19.54 -16.04
C ASN A 672 -11.72 -20.26 -15.73
N LEU A 673 -10.68 -19.52 -15.31
CA LEU A 673 -9.42 -20.10 -14.87
C LEU A 673 -9.60 -20.88 -13.55
N TYR A 674 -10.38 -20.35 -12.61
CA TYR A 674 -10.75 -21.05 -11.37
C TYR A 674 -11.52 -22.36 -11.63
N HIS A 675 -12.45 -22.33 -12.58
CA HIS A 675 -13.20 -23.52 -13.01
C HIS A 675 -12.44 -24.39 -14.02
N ASN A 676 -11.16 -24.10 -14.26
CA ASN A 676 -10.27 -24.90 -15.10
C ASN A 676 -10.81 -25.15 -16.52
N LYS A 677 -11.40 -24.13 -17.15
CA LYS A 677 -11.96 -24.26 -18.50
C LYS A 677 -10.91 -23.96 -19.57
N GLY A 678 -11.06 -24.57 -20.75
CA GLY A 678 -10.36 -24.15 -21.97
C GLY A 678 -11.00 -22.87 -22.50
N ILE A 679 -10.20 -21.92 -23.00
CA ILE A 679 -10.66 -20.57 -23.33
C ILE A 679 -10.21 -20.18 -24.73
N GLY A 680 -11.13 -19.61 -25.51
CA GLY A 680 -10.87 -18.86 -26.73
C GLY A 680 -11.31 -17.40 -26.54
N ILE A 681 -10.59 -16.46 -27.12
CA ILE A 681 -10.93 -15.03 -27.07
C ILE A 681 -11.00 -14.46 -28.48
N SER A 682 -12.09 -13.79 -28.81
CA SER A 682 -12.24 -13.09 -30.09
C SER A 682 -11.96 -11.60 -29.93
N HIS A 683 -11.41 -11.00 -30.98
CA HIS A 683 -11.14 -9.58 -31.05
C HIS A 683 -11.36 -9.06 -32.48
N GLN A 684 -11.55 -7.75 -32.59
CA GLN A 684 -11.74 -7.10 -33.88
C GLN A 684 -10.41 -6.95 -34.61
N THR A 685 -10.37 -7.27 -35.90
CA THR A 685 -9.22 -7.01 -36.76
C THR A 685 -9.19 -5.54 -37.21
N PRO A 686 -8.06 -5.03 -37.73
CA PRO A 686 -7.99 -3.67 -38.28
C PRO A 686 -9.01 -3.38 -39.39
N PHE A 687 -9.53 -4.41 -40.07
CA PHE A 687 -10.51 -4.28 -41.16
C PHE A 687 -11.96 -4.46 -40.70
N GLY A 688 -12.19 -4.54 -39.38
CA GLY A 688 -13.51 -4.65 -38.79
C GLY A 688 -14.11 -6.06 -38.77
N SER A 689 -13.38 -7.08 -39.24
CA SER A 689 -13.77 -8.49 -39.10
C SER A 689 -13.48 -9.02 -37.70
N SER A 690 -14.07 -10.15 -37.33
CA SER A 690 -13.75 -10.88 -36.09
C SER A 690 -12.61 -11.86 -36.35
N HIS A 691 -11.68 -11.97 -35.40
CA HIS A 691 -10.65 -13.00 -35.34
C HIS A 691 -10.67 -13.62 -33.94
N ILE A 692 -10.40 -14.92 -33.84
CA ILE A 692 -10.37 -15.65 -32.56
C ILE A 692 -9.03 -16.36 -32.41
N ILE A 693 -8.50 -16.30 -31.19
CA ILE A 693 -7.25 -16.91 -30.77
C ILE A 693 -7.47 -17.77 -29.53
N SER A 694 -6.56 -18.71 -29.27
CA SER A 694 -6.64 -19.56 -28.08
C SER A 694 -6.05 -18.81 -26.88
N LEU A 695 -6.67 -18.90 -25.71
CA LEU A 695 -6.21 -18.24 -24.48
C LEU A 695 -5.88 -19.30 -23.44
N TRP A 696 -4.61 -19.33 -23.04
CA TRP A 696 -4.08 -20.35 -22.13
C TRP A 696 -3.96 -19.88 -20.69
N GLY A 697 -3.78 -18.57 -20.50
CA GLY A 697 -3.69 -17.96 -19.18
C GLY A 697 -3.87 -16.44 -19.21
N ALA A 698 -3.89 -15.84 -18.03
CA ALA A 698 -3.95 -14.41 -17.84
C ALA A 698 -3.03 -13.96 -16.71
N LYS A 699 -2.48 -12.74 -16.85
CA LYS A 699 -1.67 -12.09 -15.84
C LYS A 699 -2.53 -11.13 -15.02
N PHE A 700 -2.44 -11.21 -13.70
CA PHE A 700 -3.18 -10.37 -12.77
C PHE A 700 -2.24 -9.69 -11.77
N ASP A 701 -2.58 -8.47 -11.33
CA ASP A 701 -1.93 -7.85 -10.18
C ASP A 701 -2.36 -8.53 -8.85
N THR A 702 -1.80 -8.06 -7.73
CA THR A 702 -2.13 -8.60 -6.39
C THR A 702 -3.57 -8.34 -5.91
N ASN A 703 -4.34 -7.52 -6.62
CA ASN A 703 -5.76 -7.30 -6.36
C ASN A 703 -6.65 -8.01 -7.38
N GLY A 704 -6.09 -8.86 -8.25
CA GLY A 704 -6.84 -9.57 -9.27
C GLY A 704 -7.19 -8.71 -10.49
N ASN A 705 -6.60 -7.53 -10.67
CA ASN A 705 -6.82 -6.74 -11.87
C ASN A 705 -6.06 -7.34 -13.06
N LEU A 706 -6.75 -7.50 -14.19
CA LEU A 706 -6.20 -8.06 -15.41
C LEU A 706 -5.12 -7.14 -16.00
N LEU A 707 -3.94 -7.69 -16.28
CA LEU A 707 -2.81 -6.99 -16.88
C LEU A 707 -2.57 -7.46 -18.33
N GLY A 708 -2.75 -8.75 -18.59
CA GLY A 708 -2.43 -9.37 -19.87
C GLY A 708 -2.98 -10.78 -20.01
N VAL A 709 -2.85 -11.34 -21.21
CA VAL A 709 -3.26 -12.70 -21.57
C VAL A 709 -2.15 -13.41 -22.31
N PHE A 710 -2.10 -14.73 -22.16
CA PHE A 710 -1.18 -15.62 -22.84
C PHE A 710 -1.97 -16.42 -23.88
N VAL A 711 -1.63 -16.25 -25.15
CA VAL A 711 -2.45 -16.70 -26.28
C VAL A 711 -1.61 -17.42 -27.34
N THR A 712 -2.25 -18.23 -28.17
CA THR A 712 -1.68 -18.73 -29.43
C THR A 712 -2.58 -18.33 -30.59
N ASP A 713 -2.00 -17.97 -31.74
CA ASP A 713 -2.72 -17.47 -32.89
C ASP A 713 -2.38 -18.28 -34.14
N SER A 714 -3.37 -19.00 -34.66
CA SER A 714 -3.27 -19.82 -35.89
C SER A 714 -2.71 -19.12 -37.15
N ASN A 715 -2.58 -17.79 -37.16
CA ASN A 715 -1.97 -17.04 -38.25
C ASN A 715 -0.45 -16.85 -38.10
N ASP A 716 0.19 -17.38 -37.06
CA ASP A 716 1.61 -17.12 -36.76
C ASP A 716 2.58 -18.24 -37.15
N GLY A 717 2.09 -19.44 -37.48
CA GLY A 717 2.91 -20.63 -37.76
C GLY A 717 3.87 -20.59 -38.95
N GLN A 718 3.85 -19.53 -39.76
CA GLN A 718 4.88 -19.29 -40.79
C GLN A 718 6.04 -18.40 -40.29
N LYS A 719 5.94 -17.86 -39.07
CA LYS A 719 6.94 -16.95 -38.50
C LYS A 719 7.84 -17.71 -37.52
N LEU A 720 9.15 -17.59 -37.68
CA LEU A 720 10.14 -18.24 -36.84
C LEU A 720 10.59 -17.30 -35.71
N ILE A 721 10.61 -17.81 -34.46
CA ILE A 721 11.17 -17.07 -33.30
C ILE A 721 12.69 -17.20 -33.28
N ASP A 722 13.20 -18.40 -33.58
CA ASP A 722 14.62 -18.72 -33.52
C ASP A 722 15.08 -19.37 -34.82
N GLU A 723 16.01 -18.69 -35.51
CA GLU A 723 16.61 -19.16 -36.75
C GLU A 723 17.47 -20.43 -36.56
N LYS A 724 17.92 -20.73 -35.34
CA LYS A 724 18.77 -21.89 -35.05
C LYS A 724 17.98 -23.16 -34.75
N SER A 725 16.94 -23.07 -33.92
CA SER A 725 16.06 -24.21 -33.62
C SER A 725 14.94 -24.39 -34.65
N HIS A 726 14.72 -23.40 -35.53
CA HIS A 726 13.61 -23.35 -36.49
C HIS A 726 12.23 -23.48 -35.84
N ASN A 727 12.10 -23.05 -34.57
CA ASN A 727 10.83 -23.06 -33.88
C ASN A 727 9.95 -21.89 -34.33
N THR A 728 8.69 -22.19 -34.64
CA THR A 728 7.67 -21.20 -34.99
C THR A 728 7.28 -20.35 -33.78
N TYR A 729 6.53 -19.28 -34.05
CA TYR A 729 5.80 -18.59 -33.01
C TYR A 729 4.94 -19.61 -32.27
N GLY A 730 4.88 -19.45 -30.94
CA GLY A 730 4.07 -20.27 -30.06
C GLY A 730 3.26 -19.34 -29.18
N MET A 731 3.43 -19.41 -27.86
CA MET A 731 2.66 -18.55 -26.98
C MET A 731 3.13 -17.10 -27.03
N ILE A 732 2.17 -16.20 -27.22
CA ILE A 732 2.31 -14.75 -27.26
C ILE A 732 1.72 -14.17 -25.97
N TYR A 733 2.44 -13.27 -25.32
CA TYR A 733 1.88 -12.44 -24.25
C TYR A 733 1.36 -11.12 -24.83
N MET A 734 0.08 -10.81 -24.59
CA MET A 734 -0.54 -9.54 -24.96
C MET A 734 -1.02 -8.81 -23.72
N ASN A 735 -0.77 -7.51 -23.61
CA ASN A 735 -1.41 -6.73 -22.55
C ASN A 735 -2.91 -6.60 -22.83
N VAL A 736 -3.70 -6.50 -21.76
CA VAL A 736 -5.10 -6.11 -21.84
C VAL A 736 -5.23 -4.73 -21.23
N VAL A 737 -5.69 -3.78 -22.02
CA VAL A 737 -5.89 -2.39 -21.55
C VAL A 737 -7.37 -2.04 -21.56
N LYS A 738 -7.75 -1.18 -20.61
CA LYS A 738 -9.08 -0.56 -20.58
C LYS A 738 -9.04 0.71 -21.42
N GLU A 739 -9.83 0.76 -22.48
CA GLU A 739 -10.06 2.00 -23.22
C GLU A 739 -10.83 2.99 -22.35
N VAL A 740 -10.27 4.19 -22.15
CA VAL A 740 -10.80 5.18 -21.19
C VAL A 740 -12.19 5.66 -21.58
N ASN A 741 -12.43 5.91 -22.87
CA ASN A 741 -13.68 6.52 -23.36
C ASN A 741 -14.85 5.54 -23.36
N THR A 742 -14.60 4.26 -23.65
CA THR A 742 -15.65 3.26 -23.85
C THR A 742 -15.72 2.25 -22.72
N GLY A 743 -14.68 2.12 -21.90
CA GLY A 743 -14.52 1.06 -20.91
C GLY A 743 -14.27 -0.32 -21.51
N LYS A 744 -14.09 -0.42 -22.84
CA LYS A 744 -13.86 -1.69 -23.53
C LYS A 744 -12.47 -2.24 -23.25
N ALA A 745 -12.35 -3.56 -23.24
CA ALA A 745 -11.05 -4.22 -23.22
C ALA A 745 -10.42 -4.21 -24.61
N ARG A 746 -9.11 -3.99 -24.67
CA ARG A 746 -8.31 -4.14 -25.89
C ARG A 746 -7.09 -5.01 -25.66
N LEU A 747 -6.81 -5.89 -26.61
CA LEU A 747 -5.57 -6.65 -26.66
C LEU A 747 -4.51 -5.81 -27.39
N THR A 748 -3.37 -5.58 -26.74
CA THR A 748 -2.29 -4.76 -27.31
C THR A 748 -0.93 -5.07 -26.70
N ASN A 749 0.12 -4.92 -27.49
CA ASN A 749 1.50 -4.88 -27.03
C ASN A 749 2.09 -3.46 -27.08
N LYS A 750 1.20 -2.46 -27.18
CA LYS A 750 1.50 -1.03 -27.12
C LYS A 750 0.48 -0.34 -26.23
N VAL A 751 0.90 0.00 -25.02
CA VAL A 751 0.05 0.65 -24.02
C VAL A 751 0.09 2.16 -24.23
N THR A 752 -1.09 2.79 -24.30
CA THR A 752 -1.24 4.25 -24.35
C THR A 752 -2.06 4.74 -23.15
N PRO A 753 -1.91 6.01 -22.72
CA PRO A 753 -2.66 6.54 -21.58
C PRO A 753 -4.19 6.40 -21.72
N ASN A 754 -4.71 6.50 -22.94
CA ASN A 754 -6.14 6.37 -23.22
C ASN A 754 -6.60 4.92 -23.46
N GLY A 755 -5.68 3.97 -23.52
CA GLY A 755 -5.98 2.56 -23.80
C GLY A 755 -6.69 2.32 -25.13
N ASN A 756 -6.51 3.21 -26.11
CA ASN A 756 -7.25 3.20 -27.38
C ASN A 756 -6.50 2.51 -28.54
N VAL A 757 -5.34 1.91 -28.26
CA VAL A 757 -4.52 1.17 -29.21
C VAL A 757 -4.71 -0.33 -29.03
N GLY A 758 -4.68 -1.06 -30.14
CA GLY A 758 -4.89 -2.51 -30.17
C GLY A 758 -6.31 -2.91 -30.51
N ALA A 759 -6.56 -4.22 -30.47
CA ALA A 759 -7.79 -4.84 -30.95
C ALA A 759 -8.86 -4.88 -29.85
N PRO A 760 -10.05 -4.27 -30.05
CA PRO A 760 -11.20 -4.46 -29.16
C PRO A 760 -11.54 -5.93 -28.98
N VAL A 761 -11.66 -6.37 -27.73
CA VAL A 761 -12.17 -7.71 -27.41
C VAL A 761 -13.66 -7.76 -27.75
N LEU A 762 -14.09 -8.88 -28.34
CA LEU A 762 -15.47 -9.12 -28.73
C LEU A 762 -16.11 -10.11 -27.76
N ASP A 763 -15.67 -11.37 -27.78
CA ASP A 763 -16.30 -12.47 -27.05
C ASP A 763 -15.26 -13.40 -26.39
N LEU A 764 -15.74 -14.17 -25.41
CA LEU A 764 -15.06 -15.31 -24.82
C LEU A 764 -15.84 -16.59 -25.12
N TYR A 765 -15.10 -17.62 -25.51
CA TYR A 765 -15.57 -18.97 -25.76
C TYR A 765 -14.93 -19.88 -24.73
N THR A 766 -15.71 -20.76 -24.10
CA THR A 766 -15.21 -21.61 -23.01
C THR A 766 -15.67 -23.03 -23.19
N LEU A 767 -14.79 -23.96 -22.81
CA LEU A 767 -15.03 -25.40 -22.82
C LEU A 767 -14.75 -25.94 -21.42
N ASP A 768 -15.79 -26.38 -20.74
CA ASP A 768 -15.66 -27.08 -19.47
C ASP A 768 -15.07 -28.47 -19.69
N THR A 769 -14.34 -28.99 -18.69
CA THR A 769 -13.86 -30.38 -18.73
C THR A 769 -15.01 -31.39 -18.82
N GLY A 770 -16.19 -31.05 -18.30
CA GLY A 770 -17.34 -31.95 -18.28
C GLY A 770 -17.19 -33.09 -17.27
N LYS A 771 -16.29 -32.96 -16.28
CA LYS A 771 -16.02 -34.01 -15.30
C LYS A 771 -17.28 -34.55 -14.62
N SER A 772 -18.19 -33.67 -14.19
CA SER A 772 -19.46 -34.08 -13.57
C SER A 772 -20.39 -34.80 -14.55
N ILE A 773 -20.35 -34.44 -15.83
CA ILE A 773 -21.14 -35.06 -16.90
C ILE A 773 -20.63 -36.48 -17.14
N TRP A 774 -19.31 -36.67 -17.27
CA TRP A 774 -18.67 -37.98 -17.33
C TRP A 774 -19.04 -38.86 -16.13
N GLU A 775 -18.90 -38.33 -14.91
CA GLU A 775 -19.22 -39.07 -13.69
C GLU A 775 -20.68 -39.52 -13.64
N ASN A 776 -21.61 -38.65 -14.04
CA ASN A 776 -23.03 -38.98 -14.11
C ASN A 776 -23.32 -40.03 -15.18
N TYR A 777 -22.68 -39.92 -16.34
CA TYR A 777 -22.79 -40.89 -17.42
C TYR A 777 -22.39 -42.30 -16.95
N PHE A 778 -21.19 -42.47 -16.38
CA PHE A 778 -20.73 -43.78 -15.91
C PHE A 778 -21.53 -44.31 -14.72
N LYS A 779 -22.04 -43.43 -13.83
CA LYS A 779 -22.98 -43.84 -12.77
C LYS A 779 -24.27 -44.41 -13.35
N SER A 780 -24.79 -43.81 -14.42
CA SER A 780 -26.05 -44.23 -15.07
C SER A 780 -25.95 -45.57 -15.81
N ILE A 781 -24.75 -45.95 -16.25
CA ILE A 781 -24.49 -47.26 -16.87
C ILE A 781 -24.39 -48.32 -15.78
N ASN A 782 -23.65 -48.04 -14.71
CA ASN A 782 -23.46 -48.97 -13.59
C ASN A 782 -24.74 -49.22 -12.78
N SER A 783 -25.74 -48.34 -12.85
CA SER A 783 -27.05 -48.57 -12.23
C SER A 783 -28.02 -49.37 -13.11
N LYS A 784 -27.64 -49.64 -14.37
CA LYS A 784 -28.41 -50.45 -15.33
C LYS A 784 -27.81 -51.85 -15.53
N SER A 785 -26.59 -52.09 -15.06
CA SER A 785 -25.96 -53.41 -14.90
C SER A 785 -26.30 -54.02 -13.54
#